data_AF-A0A915E831-F1
#
_entry.id   AF-A0A915E831-F1
#
_cell.length_a   1.000
_cell.length_b   1.000
_cell.length_c   1.000
_cell.angle_alpha   90.00
_cell.angle_beta   90.00
_cell.angle_gamma   90.00
#
_symmetry.space_group_name_H-M   'P 1'
#
loop_
_entity.id
_entity.type
_entity.pdbx_description
1 polymer ?
#
loop_
_entity_poly.entity_id
_entity_poly.type
_entity_poly.pdbx_seq_one_letter_code
_entity_poly.pdbx_strand_id
1 'polypeptide(L)'
;MDNEHYNYIHCGTNQSLSQAYIQNWGGITFAAPSLEHIRDMDSVGDRSILRNVEIVGGGHSHNDSLLSGALQIIRRSPIVENVNVTNSSMHAVQVVSPSNNLIFNKLNISDNHGQGITFTSTNLQSANINSATPTGPLSLPYKVPGILDICASGKSVTVEARILLFYKYDSYALDCVKVFKSRTGRPLAFRFLQVNLYGATIGLGRSDALSVYSGSTFSPGSLLHRFTAESSYDHSIIPTQTPVIGLHLRATAADGEYGFMAEIATIPSGPIGKNVDEIAIRNTRFLKNDRVFGGNNGYFLYGNISTSAQAVEMHLHNTLLLIFRANALRHNQGGLLVTAKSSSSNSNSTIAAFVGNNYQQTTLLNNIFSLNYALFFDTVLVQGMSANFTRNLFSNNVGLHTIDNAGYAMDGHSRISSDSQTFEYNFFENNLALGHGNQYQEFYGYQPAVENDEFKRRPKRQVLNQKGKHNIGCSAHQKFYHNVFNDPLNPYELTTSEQTQFDTGSIDARQNYWGYPGTPGVASGRIRDQADYSYLIPVDYLPVLESNTSLIEGDCPAGWFQVGNEEFKSCFLFVGASMTYADAVEMCQEIGAFLPILRNDDIRQKEIADRVDNFGKAYMAEIERYNTYGLSYDIPIWIASVTLPSNQCGWMSSRTASIGEQNCNNLLPFVCEKGPNLTENTILSFKRMFGAWFNPSPTANNFKHSP
;
A
#
# COMPACT_ATOMS: atom_id res chain seq x y z
N MET A 1 36.74 -8.67 -24.56
CA MET A 1 35.78 -9.56 -23.89
C MET A 1 34.93 -8.63 -23.06
N ASP A 2 33.72 -8.36 -23.53
CA ASP A 2 32.95 -7.20 -23.12
C ASP A 2 32.04 -7.54 -21.94
N ASN A 3 31.85 -6.56 -21.06
CA ASN A 3 31.12 -6.65 -19.78
C ASN A 3 29.62 -7.00 -19.91
N GLU A 4 29.11 -7.27 -21.11
CA GLU A 4 27.70 -7.57 -21.40
C GLU A 4 27.28 -9.01 -21.02
N HIS A 5 28.21 -9.85 -20.53
CA HIS A 5 27.95 -11.26 -20.21
C HIS A 5 28.03 -11.60 -18.71
N TYR A 6 28.16 -10.61 -17.82
CA TYR A 6 28.22 -10.85 -16.38
C TYR A 6 26.88 -10.54 -15.71
N ASN A 7 26.24 -11.57 -15.18
CA ASN A 7 25.22 -11.41 -14.14
C ASN A 7 25.95 -11.23 -12.80
N TYR A 8 25.87 -10.03 -12.22
CA TYR A 8 26.41 -9.76 -10.90
C TYR A 8 25.41 -10.23 -9.84
N ILE A 9 25.71 -11.35 -9.19
CA ILE A 9 24.95 -11.83 -8.04
C ILE A 9 25.64 -11.32 -6.77
N HIS A 10 25.09 -10.27 -6.16
CA HIS A 10 25.55 -9.79 -4.87
C HIS A 10 24.89 -10.61 -3.75
N CYS A 11 25.65 -11.53 -3.16
CA CYS A 11 25.23 -12.25 -1.96
C CYS A 11 25.59 -11.41 -0.73
N GLY A 12 24.59 -10.74 -0.13
CA GLY A 12 24.78 -9.96 1.09
C GLY A 12 25.10 -10.82 2.33
N THR A 13 25.30 -10.15 3.47
CA THR A 13 25.59 -10.82 4.75
C THR A 13 24.39 -11.64 5.24
N ASN A 14 24.61 -12.91 5.56
CA ASN A 14 23.59 -13.87 6.01
C ASN A 14 23.10 -13.67 7.47
N GLN A 15 23.30 -12.49 8.05
CA GLN A 15 22.97 -12.19 9.46
C GLN A 15 21.92 -11.08 9.52
N SER A 16 20.65 -11.46 9.34
CA SER A 16 19.49 -10.59 9.57
C SER A 16 19.12 -10.46 11.06
N LEU A 17 19.64 -11.36 11.90
CA LEU A 17 19.34 -11.43 13.33
C LEU A 17 20.61 -11.30 14.16
N SER A 18 20.47 -10.75 15.37
CA SER A 18 21.55 -10.72 16.35
C SER A 18 21.90 -12.13 16.84
N GLN A 19 23.10 -12.30 17.40
CA GLN A 19 23.57 -13.58 17.96
C GLN A 19 22.67 -14.13 19.10
N ALA A 20 21.72 -13.34 19.60
CA ALA A 20 20.73 -13.76 20.60
C ALA A 20 19.65 -14.69 20.03
N TYR A 21 19.46 -14.74 18.71
CA TYR A 21 18.44 -15.57 18.06
C TYR A 21 19.05 -16.79 17.35
N ILE A 22 18.30 -17.90 17.31
CA ILE A 22 18.71 -19.21 16.78
C ILE A 22 18.67 -19.25 15.23
N GLN A 23 18.83 -18.10 14.55
CA GLN A 23 18.62 -17.89 13.12
C GLN A 23 17.14 -17.84 12.71
N ASN A 24 16.88 -17.58 11.42
CA ASN A 24 15.54 -17.46 10.86
C ASN A 24 14.84 -18.82 10.77
N TRP A 25 13.50 -18.80 10.82
CA TRP A 25 12.66 -20.00 10.83
C TRP A 25 11.41 -19.83 9.95
N GLY A 26 10.65 -20.91 9.74
CA GLY A 26 9.56 -20.96 8.77
C GLY A 26 8.36 -20.02 9.01
N GLY A 27 8.13 -19.56 10.24
CA GLY A 27 6.97 -18.73 10.59
C GLY A 27 5.73 -19.52 11.05
N ILE A 28 4.63 -18.80 11.27
CA ILE A 28 3.34 -19.32 11.72
C ILE A 28 2.36 -19.33 10.56
N THR A 29 1.70 -20.46 10.31
CA THR A 29 0.67 -20.57 9.25
C THR A 29 -0.68 -20.97 9.84
N PHE A 30 -1.69 -20.11 9.66
CA PHE A 30 -3.10 -20.44 9.86
C PHE A 30 -3.67 -20.93 8.53
N ALA A 31 -3.97 -22.23 8.44
CA ALA A 31 -4.50 -22.83 7.22
C ALA A 31 -5.74 -23.69 7.49
N ALA A 32 -6.57 -23.83 6.45
CA ALA A 32 -7.66 -24.78 6.48
C ALA A 32 -7.13 -26.22 6.64
N PRO A 33 -7.71 -27.05 7.53
CA PRO A 33 -7.24 -28.41 7.78
C PRO A 33 -7.59 -29.39 6.65
N SER A 34 -8.49 -29.00 5.74
CA SER A 34 -8.96 -29.82 4.61
C SER A 34 -8.81 -29.06 3.29
N LEU A 35 -8.56 -29.82 2.22
CA LEU A 35 -8.62 -29.32 0.84
C LEU A 35 -10.06 -29.00 0.42
N GLU A 36 -11.02 -29.77 0.93
CA GLU A 36 -12.45 -29.54 0.67
C GLU A 36 -12.93 -28.28 1.37
N HIS A 37 -13.60 -27.44 0.60
CA HIS A 37 -14.31 -26.30 1.13
C HIS A 37 -15.76 -26.70 1.47
N ILE A 38 -15.96 -27.12 2.71
CA ILE A 38 -17.26 -27.60 3.21
C ILE A 38 -18.01 -26.44 3.88
N ARG A 39 -19.25 -26.16 3.42
CA ARG A 39 -20.13 -25.08 3.91
C ARG A 39 -20.30 -25.05 5.44
N ASP A 40 -20.23 -26.21 6.11
CA ASP A 40 -20.43 -26.30 7.57
C ASP A 40 -19.27 -25.71 8.38
N MET A 41 -18.04 -25.59 7.84
CA MET A 41 -16.95 -24.93 8.58
C MET A 41 -17.17 -23.43 8.75
N ASP A 42 -17.92 -22.78 7.85
CA ASP A 42 -18.28 -21.36 7.98
C ASP A 42 -19.30 -21.11 9.11
N SER A 43 -20.07 -22.15 9.49
CA SER A 43 -21.08 -22.06 10.56
C SER A 43 -20.50 -22.07 11.97
N VAL A 44 -19.31 -22.64 12.16
CA VAL A 44 -18.64 -22.75 13.47
C VAL A 44 -17.84 -21.49 13.83
N GLY A 45 -17.59 -20.62 12.84
CA GLY A 45 -16.75 -19.42 12.97
C GLY A 45 -15.27 -19.77 13.20
N ASP A 46 -14.35 -18.95 12.66
CA ASP A 46 -12.94 -19.08 13.02
C ASP A 46 -12.76 -18.69 14.49
N ARG A 47 -12.14 -19.57 15.28
CA ARG A 47 -11.83 -19.33 16.70
C ARG A 47 -10.37 -18.95 16.94
N SER A 48 -9.59 -18.84 15.87
CA SER A 48 -8.16 -18.54 15.94
C SER A 48 -7.96 -17.07 16.33
N ILE A 49 -7.20 -16.85 17.41
CA ILE A 49 -6.91 -15.51 17.94
C ILE A 49 -5.41 -15.43 18.20
N LEU A 50 -4.76 -14.41 17.65
CA LEU A 50 -3.38 -14.06 17.91
C LEU A 50 -3.35 -12.69 18.59
N ARG A 51 -3.01 -12.67 19.89
CA ARG A 51 -3.04 -11.47 20.72
C ARG A 51 -1.81 -11.32 21.58
N ASN A 52 -1.20 -10.13 21.59
CA ASN A 52 -0.02 -9.80 22.40
C ASN A 52 1.16 -10.74 22.11
N VAL A 53 1.49 -10.90 20.83
CA VAL A 53 2.53 -11.84 20.36
C VAL A 53 3.64 -11.09 19.65
N GLU A 54 4.88 -11.55 19.83
CA GLU A 54 6.04 -11.11 19.08
C GLU A 54 6.58 -12.26 18.23
N ILE A 55 6.68 -12.02 16.92
CA ILE A 55 7.19 -12.93 15.90
C ILE A 55 8.48 -12.31 15.35
N VAL A 56 9.62 -12.91 15.67
CA VAL A 56 10.93 -12.42 15.23
C VAL A 56 11.59 -13.45 14.32
N GLY A 57 12.15 -13.02 13.19
CA GLY A 57 12.98 -13.90 12.34
C GLY A 57 12.21 -14.94 11.52
N GLY A 58 10.89 -14.80 11.38
CA GLY A 58 10.08 -15.74 10.58
C GLY A 58 10.22 -15.56 9.07
N GLY A 59 9.60 -16.43 8.28
CA GLY A 59 9.51 -16.33 6.82
C GLY A 59 10.58 -17.09 6.05
N HIS A 60 11.37 -17.95 6.71
CA HIS A 60 12.41 -18.78 6.08
C HIS A 60 11.92 -20.22 5.99
N SER A 61 11.05 -20.50 5.03
CA SER A 61 10.48 -21.83 4.84
C SER A 61 11.46 -22.75 4.09
N HIS A 62 11.42 -24.05 4.40
CA HIS A 62 12.28 -25.02 3.72
C HIS A 62 11.95 -25.07 2.22
N ASN A 63 12.97 -24.92 1.38
CA ASN A 63 12.88 -24.86 -0.09
C ASN A 63 12.07 -23.68 -0.65
N ASP A 64 11.75 -22.67 0.17
CA ASP A 64 11.06 -21.46 -0.28
C ASP A 64 11.69 -20.23 0.39
N SER A 65 12.57 -19.57 -0.35
CA SER A 65 13.41 -18.50 0.17
C SER A 65 12.90 -17.10 -0.12
N LEU A 66 11.89 -16.92 -0.99
CA LEU A 66 11.59 -15.60 -1.55
C LEU A 66 10.17 -15.07 -1.31
N LEU A 67 9.16 -15.92 -1.13
CA LEU A 67 7.75 -15.46 -1.05
C LEU A 67 7.00 -15.92 0.21
N SER A 68 7.72 -16.45 1.22
CA SER A 68 7.11 -16.90 2.46
C SER A 68 6.97 -15.76 3.48
N GLY A 69 5.77 -15.58 4.01
CA GLY A 69 5.52 -14.69 5.14
C GLY A 69 5.92 -15.31 6.49
N ALA A 70 6.32 -14.48 7.45
CA ALA A 70 6.50 -14.90 8.85
C ALA A 70 5.17 -15.28 9.52
N LEU A 71 4.09 -14.62 9.14
CA LEU A 71 2.71 -14.98 9.49
C LEU A 71 1.91 -15.19 8.20
N GLN A 72 1.47 -16.42 7.96
CA GLN A 72 0.66 -16.79 6.80
C GLN A 72 -0.77 -17.10 7.22
N ILE A 73 -1.74 -16.55 6.50
CA ILE A 73 -3.17 -16.79 6.69
C ILE A 73 -3.76 -17.27 5.37
N ILE A 74 -4.14 -18.54 5.31
CA ILE A 74 -4.60 -19.21 4.09
C ILE A 74 -5.96 -19.82 4.36
N ARG A 75 -7.01 -19.30 3.70
CA ARG A 75 -8.40 -19.79 3.88
C ARG A 75 -8.88 -19.84 5.33
N ARG A 76 -8.39 -18.91 6.14
CA ARG A 76 -8.76 -18.67 7.54
C ARG A 76 -8.89 -17.17 7.75
N SER A 77 -9.55 -16.77 8.84
CA SER A 77 -9.74 -15.37 9.21
C SER A 77 -9.56 -15.20 10.72
N PRO A 78 -8.32 -15.39 11.23
CA PRO A 78 -8.04 -15.21 12.66
C PRO A 78 -8.18 -13.73 13.07
N ILE A 79 -8.47 -13.49 14.34
CA ILE A 79 -8.35 -12.15 14.94
C ILE A 79 -6.87 -11.91 15.28
N VAL A 80 -6.27 -10.84 14.74
CA VAL A 80 -4.87 -10.50 14.98
C VAL A 80 -4.79 -9.11 15.60
N GLU A 81 -4.37 -9.04 16.86
CA GLU A 81 -4.39 -7.83 17.65
C GLU A 81 -3.16 -7.67 18.54
N ASN A 82 -2.52 -6.50 18.51
CA ASN A 82 -1.30 -6.22 19.27
C ASN A 82 -0.19 -7.26 18.98
N VAL A 83 0.21 -7.37 17.72
CA VAL A 83 1.20 -8.35 17.26
C VAL A 83 2.38 -7.64 16.62
N ASN A 84 3.59 -7.98 17.06
CA ASN A 84 4.84 -7.48 16.51
C ASN A 84 5.42 -8.54 15.57
N VAL A 85 5.72 -8.17 14.33
CA VAL A 85 6.40 -9.03 13.35
C VAL A 85 7.64 -8.29 12.86
N THR A 86 8.81 -8.77 13.28
CA THR A 86 10.09 -8.06 13.09
C THR A 86 11.19 -8.95 12.54
N ASN A 87 12.13 -8.33 11.81
CA ASN A 87 13.31 -8.99 11.25
C ASN A 87 13.01 -10.28 10.46
N SER A 88 11.87 -10.33 9.76
CA SER A 88 11.50 -11.47 8.93
C SER A 88 12.48 -11.63 7.77
N SER A 89 12.80 -12.88 7.39
CA SER A 89 13.73 -13.15 6.27
C SER A 89 13.18 -12.72 4.92
N MET A 90 11.85 -12.68 4.76
CA MET A 90 11.15 -12.18 3.58
C MET A 90 9.93 -11.36 4.03
N HIS A 91 8.71 -11.76 3.66
CA HIS A 91 7.51 -11.00 3.99
C HIS A 91 7.15 -11.13 5.48
N ALA A 92 6.51 -10.10 6.05
CA ALA A 92 6.07 -10.17 7.44
C ALA A 92 4.73 -10.93 7.56
N VAL A 93 3.69 -10.45 6.87
CA VAL A 93 2.36 -11.05 6.92
C VAL A 93 1.86 -11.30 5.49
N GLN A 94 1.39 -12.51 5.23
CA GLN A 94 0.87 -12.94 3.94
C GLN A 94 -0.53 -13.53 4.09
N VAL A 95 -1.49 -12.99 3.36
CA VAL A 95 -2.90 -13.43 3.38
C VAL A 95 -3.30 -13.91 1.99
N VAL A 96 -3.79 -15.15 1.91
CA VAL A 96 -4.20 -15.80 0.67
C VAL A 96 -5.62 -16.34 0.81
N SER A 97 -6.55 -15.79 0.04
CA SER A 97 -7.96 -16.20 -0.05
C SER A 97 -8.58 -16.43 1.35
N PRO A 98 -8.75 -15.40 2.19
CA PRO A 98 -9.32 -15.56 3.52
C PRO A 98 -10.80 -16.00 3.43
N SER A 99 -11.28 -16.69 4.46
CA SER A 99 -12.62 -17.31 4.47
C SER A 99 -13.75 -16.34 4.83
N ASN A 100 -13.43 -15.20 5.46
CA ASN A 100 -14.36 -14.22 6.01
C ASN A 100 -13.63 -12.89 6.27
N ASN A 101 -14.35 -11.89 6.77
CA ASN A 101 -13.80 -10.59 7.17
C ASN A 101 -12.56 -10.74 8.05
N LEU A 102 -11.58 -9.88 7.82
CA LEU A 102 -10.28 -9.96 8.47
C LEU A 102 -9.94 -8.59 9.08
N ILE A 103 -9.58 -8.62 10.37
CA ILE A 103 -9.29 -7.42 11.14
C ILE A 103 -7.88 -7.54 11.72
N PHE A 104 -7.01 -6.61 11.31
CA PHE A 104 -5.68 -6.38 11.86
C PHE A 104 -5.73 -5.10 12.70
N ASN A 105 -5.38 -5.19 13.99
CA ASN A 105 -5.38 -4.04 14.90
C ASN A 105 -4.09 -3.96 15.70
N LYS A 106 -3.43 -2.80 15.73
CA LYS A 106 -2.18 -2.58 16.51
C LYS A 106 -1.06 -3.54 16.10
N LEU A 107 -0.79 -3.69 14.81
CA LEU A 107 0.36 -4.47 14.37
C LEU A 107 1.61 -3.59 14.32
N ASN A 108 2.75 -4.17 14.67
CA ASN A 108 4.06 -3.55 14.46
C ASN A 108 4.83 -4.40 13.46
N ILE A 109 4.94 -3.92 12.22
CA ILE A 109 5.61 -4.62 11.13
C ILE A 109 6.87 -3.83 10.78
N SER A 110 8.01 -4.28 11.29
CA SER A 110 9.25 -3.53 11.13
C SER A 110 10.48 -4.36 10.79
N ASP A 111 11.40 -3.73 10.05
CA ASP A 111 12.73 -4.27 9.76
C ASP A 111 12.73 -5.60 8.99
N ASN A 112 11.71 -5.83 8.14
CA ASN A 112 11.57 -7.06 7.36
C ASN A 112 12.29 -6.95 6.00
N HIS A 113 12.84 -8.05 5.51
CA HIS A 113 13.60 -8.10 4.26
C HIS A 113 12.74 -8.06 2.99
N GLY A 114 11.49 -8.52 3.07
CA GLY A 114 10.49 -8.36 2.02
C GLY A 114 9.37 -7.41 2.45
N GLN A 115 8.28 -7.44 1.69
CA GLN A 115 7.07 -6.65 1.95
C GLN A 115 6.48 -6.86 3.36
N GLY A 116 5.89 -5.83 3.94
CA GLY A 116 5.26 -5.87 5.25
C GLY A 116 3.97 -6.70 5.24
N ILE A 117 3.01 -6.34 4.38
CA ILE A 117 1.78 -7.12 4.16
C ILE A 117 1.60 -7.40 2.68
N THR A 118 1.33 -8.66 2.35
CA THR A 118 0.89 -9.09 1.03
C THR A 118 -0.51 -9.69 1.14
N PHE A 119 -1.48 -9.17 0.41
CA PHE A 119 -2.86 -9.64 0.45
C PHE A 119 -3.35 -10.06 -0.92
N THR A 120 -3.85 -11.29 -1.06
CA THR A 120 -4.51 -11.76 -2.28
C THR A 120 -5.89 -12.29 -1.93
N SER A 121 -6.92 -11.52 -2.27
CA SER A 121 -8.32 -11.90 -2.08
C SER A 121 -8.89 -12.46 -3.38
N THR A 122 -9.34 -13.71 -3.35
CA THR A 122 -10.10 -14.33 -4.44
C THR A 122 -11.45 -14.78 -3.90
N ASN A 123 -12.49 -13.96 -4.07
CA ASN A 123 -13.83 -14.32 -3.63
C ASN A 123 -14.44 -15.39 -4.56
N LEU A 124 -14.83 -16.50 -3.95
CA LEU A 124 -15.29 -17.71 -4.60
C LEU A 124 -16.78 -17.60 -4.99
N GLN A 125 -17.05 -16.90 -6.10
CA GLN A 125 -18.42 -16.77 -6.64
C GLN A 125 -19.04 -18.13 -6.98
N SER A 126 -20.36 -18.17 -7.19
CA SER A 126 -21.02 -19.39 -7.69
C SER A 126 -20.37 -19.83 -9.02
N ALA A 127 -20.14 -21.13 -9.21
CA ALA A 127 -19.53 -21.67 -10.44
C ALA A 127 -20.45 -21.59 -11.67
N ASN A 128 -21.48 -20.73 -11.63
CA ASN A 128 -22.44 -20.47 -12.69
C ASN A 128 -22.36 -19.01 -13.21
N ILE A 129 -21.55 -18.14 -12.61
CA ILE A 129 -21.44 -16.72 -12.98
C ILE A 129 -20.14 -16.50 -13.75
N ASN A 130 -20.26 -15.91 -14.94
CA ASN A 130 -19.09 -15.53 -15.74
C ASN A 130 -18.43 -14.26 -15.19
N SER A 131 -17.15 -14.35 -14.83
CA SER A 131 -16.33 -13.21 -14.42
C SER A 131 -14.96 -13.28 -15.08
N ALA A 132 -14.42 -12.15 -15.55
CA ALA A 132 -13.07 -12.10 -16.10
C ALA A 132 -12.05 -12.65 -15.09
N THR A 133 -11.11 -13.46 -15.57
CA THR A 133 -10.06 -14.06 -14.73
C THR A 133 -8.94 -13.05 -14.50
N PRO A 134 -8.50 -12.83 -13.25
CA PRO A 134 -7.29 -12.07 -12.95
C PRO A 134 -6.02 -12.65 -13.58
N THR A 135 -5.29 -11.85 -14.36
CA THR A 135 -4.00 -12.19 -14.98
C THR A 135 -2.85 -11.33 -14.49
N GLY A 136 -1.83 -11.89 -13.84
CA GLY A 136 -0.70 -11.10 -13.33
C GLY A 136 0.21 -11.93 -12.42
N PRO A 137 1.35 -11.38 -11.97
CA PRO A 137 2.34 -12.11 -11.20
C PRO A 137 1.73 -12.77 -9.96
N LEU A 138 2.14 -14.01 -9.69
CA LEU A 138 1.62 -14.84 -8.62
C LEU A 138 2.48 -14.71 -7.36
N SER A 139 1.97 -14.06 -6.32
CA SER A 139 2.63 -13.98 -5.01
C SER A 139 2.18 -15.12 -4.08
N LEU A 140 2.57 -16.36 -4.42
CA LEU A 140 2.32 -17.55 -3.59
C LEU A 140 3.63 -18.22 -3.15
N PRO A 141 3.70 -18.73 -1.91
CA PRO A 141 4.80 -19.59 -1.49
C PRO A 141 4.71 -20.94 -2.23
N TYR A 142 5.81 -21.68 -2.32
CA TYR A 142 5.84 -23.04 -2.91
C TYR A 142 5.00 -24.04 -2.11
N LYS A 143 4.81 -23.78 -0.82
CA LYS A 143 3.97 -24.58 0.05
C LYS A 143 2.81 -23.75 0.58
N VAL A 144 1.61 -24.04 0.08
CA VAL A 144 0.37 -23.38 0.50
C VAL A 144 -0.56 -24.40 1.17
N PRO A 145 -0.47 -24.61 2.50
CA PRO A 145 -1.35 -25.57 3.17
C PRO A 145 -2.83 -25.22 2.97
N GLY A 146 -3.65 -26.24 2.72
CA GLY A 146 -5.09 -26.07 2.48
C GLY A 146 -5.46 -25.74 1.02
N ILE A 147 -4.49 -25.64 0.12
CA ILE A 147 -4.68 -25.56 -1.34
C ILE A 147 -3.90 -26.71 -2.00
N LEU A 148 -4.47 -27.33 -3.03
CA LEU A 148 -3.88 -28.48 -3.70
C LEU A 148 -2.88 -28.03 -4.79
N ASP A 149 -1.61 -28.41 -4.66
CA ASP A 149 -0.69 -28.35 -5.80
C ASP A 149 -1.09 -29.41 -6.84
N ILE A 150 -1.31 -28.98 -8.09
CA ILE A 150 -1.68 -29.87 -9.20
C ILE A 150 -0.65 -30.98 -9.44
N CYS A 151 0.63 -30.70 -9.19
CA CYS A 151 1.72 -31.65 -9.38
C CYS A 151 2.11 -32.40 -8.09
N ALA A 152 1.40 -32.17 -6.98
CA ALA A 152 1.57 -32.98 -5.78
C ALA A 152 1.27 -34.46 -6.05
N SER A 153 1.86 -35.34 -5.23
CA SER A 153 1.62 -36.78 -5.30
C SER A 153 0.13 -37.15 -5.20
N GLY A 154 -0.25 -38.30 -5.76
CA GLY A 154 -1.63 -38.77 -5.84
C GLY A 154 -2.35 -38.27 -7.09
N LYS A 155 -2.62 -39.19 -8.03
CA LYS A 155 -3.20 -38.88 -9.35
C LYS A 155 -4.69 -38.60 -9.34
N SER A 156 -5.43 -39.08 -8.34
CA SER A 156 -6.88 -38.94 -8.26
C SER A 156 -7.31 -38.29 -6.95
N VAL A 157 -8.18 -37.28 -7.05
CA VAL A 157 -8.74 -36.55 -5.91
C VAL A 157 -10.27 -36.63 -5.98
N THR A 158 -10.92 -36.91 -4.85
CA THR A 158 -12.39 -36.89 -4.77
C THR A 158 -12.86 -35.49 -4.37
N VAL A 159 -13.83 -34.95 -5.12
CA VAL A 159 -14.42 -33.62 -4.90
C VAL A 159 -15.83 -33.79 -4.32
N GLU A 160 -16.08 -33.25 -3.13
CA GLU A 160 -17.42 -33.24 -2.53
C GLU A 160 -18.18 -31.97 -2.90
N ALA A 161 -17.55 -30.81 -2.71
CA ALA A 161 -18.16 -29.52 -3.03
C ALA A 161 -17.23 -28.67 -3.88
N ARG A 162 -16.05 -28.33 -3.35
CA ARG A 162 -15.09 -27.44 -4.01
C ARG A 162 -13.69 -27.62 -3.45
N ILE A 163 -12.70 -27.64 -4.34
CA ILE A 163 -11.28 -27.66 -4.01
C ILE A 163 -10.60 -26.50 -4.72
N LEU A 164 -9.71 -25.80 -4.01
CA LEU A 164 -8.78 -24.85 -4.62
C LEU A 164 -7.48 -25.57 -4.97
N LEU A 165 -6.94 -25.23 -6.12
CA LEU A 165 -5.68 -25.76 -6.61
C LEU A 165 -4.79 -24.65 -7.14
N PHE A 166 -3.49 -24.88 -7.11
CA PHE A 166 -2.51 -23.93 -7.61
C PHE A 166 -1.36 -24.63 -8.32
N TYR A 167 -0.60 -23.83 -9.05
CA TYR A 167 0.69 -24.19 -9.61
C TYR A 167 1.58 -22.96 -9.63
N LYS A 168 2.85 -23.14 -9.32
CA LYS A 168 3.88 -22.10 -9.36
C LYS A 168 5.06 -22.64 -10.17
N TYR A 169 5.58 -21.81 -11.06
CA TYR A 169 6.76 -22.14 -11.85
C TYR A 169 8.03 -22.21 -10.98
N ASP A 170 9.01 -22.97 -11.45
CA ASP A 170 10.28 -23.18 -10.76
C ASP A 170 11.40 -23.35 -11.80
N SER A 171 12.64 -23.51 -11.32
CA SER A 171 13.85 -23.65 -12.11
C SER A 171 13.95 -24.98 -12.90
N TYR A 172 12.92 -25.83 -12.85
CA TYR A 172 12.86 -27.09 -13.58
C TYR A 172 11.54 -27.25 -14.33
N ALA A 173 11.61 -27.87 -15.50
CA ALA A 173 10.45 -28.21 -16.30
C ALA A 173 9.68 -29.40 -15.71
N LEU A 174 8.37 -29.42 -15.91
CA LEU A 174 7.47 -30.46 -15.40
C LEU A 174 6.29 -30.75 -16.33
N ASP A 175 5.80 -31.98 -16.23
CA ASP A 175 4.67 -32.50 -16.99
C ASP A 175 3.85 -33.38 -16.04
N CYS A 176 2.70 -32.89 -15.59
CA CYS A 176 1.93 -33.51 -14.51
C CYS A 176 0.43 -33.61 -14.83
N VAL A 177 -0.21 -34.65 -14.31
CA VAL A 177 -1.65 -34.93 -14.53
C VAL A 177 -2.39 -35.15 -13.21
N LYS A 178 -3.62 -34.64 -13.13
CA LYS A 178 -4.49 -34.76 -11.96
C LYS A 178 -5.92 -35.05 -12.40
N VAL A 179 -6.57 -36.05 -11.80
CA VAL A 179 -7.94 -36.45 -12.13
C VAL A 179 -8.84 -36.22 -10.93
N PHE A 180 -9.89 -35.44 -11.10
CA PHE A 180 -10.86 -35.13 -10.06
C PHE A 180 -12.14 -35.91 -10.29
N LYS A 181 -12.70 -36.50 -9.24
CA LYS A 181 -13.91 -37.32 -9.29
C LYS A 181 -14.93 -36.82 -8.28
N SER A 182 -16.14 -36.53 -8.71
CA SER A 182 -17.22 -36.09 -7.83
C SER A 182 -17.68 -37.21 -6.90
N ARG A 183 -17.68 -36.96 -5.59
CA ARG A 183 -18.19 -37.89 -4.57
C ARG A 183 -19.70 -38.11 -4.71
N THR A 184 -20.43 -37.07 -5.12
CA THR A 184 -21.90 -37.08 -5.24
C THR A 184 -22.39 -37.51 -6.62
N GLY A 185 -21.47 -37.81 -7.55
CA GLY A 185 -21.81 -38.10 -8.95
C GLY A 185 -22.25 -36.88 -9.77
N ARG A 186 -22.20 -35.67 -9.19
CA ARG A 186 -22.50 -34.43 -9.89
C ARG A 186 -21.39 -34.05 -10.88
N PRO A 187 -21.71 -33.38 -12.00
CA PRO A 187 -20.69 -32.87 -12.91
C PRO A 187 -19.76 -31.87 -12.24
N LEU A 188 -18.53 -31.77 -12.75
CA LEU A 188 -17.51 -30.86 -12.23
C LEU A 188 -17.27 -29.69 -13.19
N ALA A 189 -16.82 -28.55 -12.67
CA ALA A 189 -16.28 -27.44 -13.45
C ALA A 189 -14.89 -27.05 -12.98
N PHE A 190 -14.10 -26.55 -13.92
CA PHE A 190 -12.83 -25.88 -13.68
C PHE A 190 -12.98 -24.37 -13.93
N ARG A 191 -12.37 -23.54 -13.08
CA ARG A 191 -12.31 -22.08 -13.26
C ARG A 191 -10.98 -21.54 -12.71
N PHE A 192 -10.38 -20.59 -13.42
CA PHE A 192 -9.26 -19.83 -12.87
C PHE A 192 -9.72 -18.76 -11.87
N LEU A 193 -8.93 -18.58 -10.83
CA LEU A 193 -9.04 -17.48 -9.87
C LEU A 193 -7.95 -16.42 -10.10
N GLN A 194 -6.78 -16.84 -10.56
CA GLN A 194 -5.70 -15.98 -11.05
C GLN A 194 -4.80 -16.80 -12.00
N VAL A 195 -4.25 -16.22 -13.07
CA VAL A 195 -3.43 -16.95 -14.05
C VAL A 195 -2.34 -16.08 -14.69
N ASN A 196 -1.12 -16.60 -14.76
CA ASN A 196 0.00 -15.98 -15.45
C ASN A 196 0.91 -17.09 -15.98
N LEU A 197 0.53 -17.68 -17.12
CA LEU A 197 1.31 -18.76 -17.72
C LEU A 197 2.53 -18.20 -18.47
N TYR A 198 3.67 -18.88 -18.35
CA TYR A 198 4.88 -18.48 -19.05
C TYR A 198 4.79 -18.79 -20.55
N GLY A 199 5.12 -17.81 -21.38
CA GLY A 199 5.20 -17.96 -22.84
C GLY A 199 6.64 -18.21 -23.28
N ALA A 200 7.06 -19.47 -23.36
CA ALA A 200 8.42 -19.81 -23.79
C ALA A 200 8.69 -19.27 -25.22
N THR A 201 9.63 -18.32 -25.33
CA THR A 201 9.99 -17.64 -26.59
C THR A 201 10.83 -18.49 -27.54
N ILE A 202 11.46 -19.55 -27.03
CA ILE A 202 12.32 -20.45 -27.78
C ILE A 202 11.55 -21.74 -28.07
N GLY A 203 11.32 -22.03 -29.35
CA GLY A 203 10.58 -23.18 -29.86
C GLY A 203 11.26 -24.54 -29.60
N LEU A 204 11.45 -24.92 -28.32
CA LEU A 204 11.91 -26.24 -27.88
C LEU A 204 10.83 -27.33 -28.06
N GLY A 205 10.03 -27.22 -29.12
CA GLY A 205 9.14 -28.24 -29.64
C GLY A 205 7.72 -28.30 -29.05
N ARG A 206 7.46 -27.78 -27.83
CA ARG A 206 6.11 -27.74 -27.25
C ARG A 206 5.95 -26.62 -26.21
N SER A 207 5.01 -25.71 -26.48
CA SER A 207 4.65 -24.59 -25.59
C SER A 207 4.00 -25.07 -24.29
N ASP A 208 4.18 -24.27 -23.24
CA ASP A 208 3.54 -24.45 -21.94
C ASP A 208 2.04 -24.34 -22.05
N ALA A 209 1.34 -25.27 -21.39
CA ALA A 209 -0.10 -25.32 -21.46
C ALA A 209 -0.74 -26.05 -20.29
N LEU A 210 -1.91 -25.55 -19.89
CA LEU A 210 -2.86 -26.27 -19.06
C LEU A 210 -4.00 -26.79 -19.95
N SER A 211 -4.12 -28.10 -20.05
CA SER A 211 -5.16 -28.77 -20.83
C SER A 211 -6.20 -29.40 -19.90
N VAL A 212 -7.48 -29.10 -20.15
CA VAL A 212 -8.63 -29.56 -19.35
C VAL A 212 -9.40 -30.61 -20.15
N TYR A 213 -9.67 -31.77 -19.56
CA TYR A 213 -10.30 -32.93 -20.20
C TYR A 213 -11.57 -33.36 -19.47
N SER A 214 -12.56 -33.85 -20.22
CA SER A 214 -13.73 -34.55 -19.70
C SER A 214 -13.39 -36.02 -19.47
N GLY A 215 -13.39 -36.46 -18.20
CA GLY A 215 -13.03 -37.82 -17.85
C GLY A 215 -11.58 -38.00 -17.37
N SER A 216 -11.13 -39.26 -17.37
CA SER A 216 -9.79 -39.66 -16.89
C SER A 216 -8.82 -40.05 -18.01
N THR A 217 -9.28 -39.98 -19.26
CA THR A 217 -8.50 -40.25 -20.46
C THR A 217 -7.99 -38.94 -21.03
N PHE A 218 -6.69 -38.85 -21.35
CA PHE A 218 -6.08 -37.65 -21.92
C PHE A 218 -6.01 -37.74 -23.44
N SER A 219 -7.15 -38.00 -24.08
CA SER A 219 -7.24 -38.12 -25.54
C SER A 219 -7.77 -36.83 -26.18
N PRO A 220 -7.42 -36.54 -27.45
CA PRO A 220 -7.91 -35.34 -28.13
C PRO A 220 -9.44 -35.22 -28.15
N GLY A 221 -10.17 -36.33 -28.23
CA GLY A 221 -11.64 -36.33 -28.22
C GLY A 221 -12.29 -36.00 -26.87
N SER A 222 -11.49 -36.01 -25.79
CA SER A 222 -11.93 -35.63 -24.44
C SER A 222 -11.45 -34.25 -24.01
N LEU A 223 -10.67 -33.55 -24.85
CA LEU A 223 -10.16 -32.22 -24.56
C LEU A 223 -11.31 -31.21 -24.58
N LEU A 224 -11.51 -30.50 -23.47
CA LEU A 224 -12.48 -29.42 -23.36
C LEU A 224 -11.86 -28.08 -23.70
N HIS A 225 -10.66 -27.81 -23.20
CA HIS A 225 -9.96 -26.56 -23.47
C HIS A 225 -8.44 -26.69 -23.24
N ARG A 226 -7.67 -25.81 -23.87
CA ARG A 226 -6.22 -25.70 -23.72
C ARG A 226 -5.83 -24.24 -23.54
N PHE A 227 -5.28 -23.91 -22.38
CA PHE A 227 -4.77 -22.59 -22.04
C PHE A 227 -3.26 -22.51 -22.28
N THR A 228 -2.82 -21.39 -22.82
CA THR A 228 -1.42 -21.01 -23.09
C THR A 228 -1.22 -19.55 -22.70
N ALA A 229 0.03 -19.06 -22.65
CA ALA A 229 0.32 -17.67 -22.31
C ALA A 229 -0.43 -16.63 -23.18
N GLU A 230 -0.70 -16.96 -24.44
CA GLU A 230 -1.40 -16.11 -25.42
C GLU A 230 -2.93 -16.28 -25.41
N SER A 231 -3.46 -17.20 -24.61
CA SER A 231 -4.90 -17.46 -24.57
C SER A 231 -5.66 -16.28 -23.95
N SER A 232 -6.84 -15.97 -24.49
CA SER A 232 -7.80 -15.15 -23.75
C SER A 232 -8.36 -15.97 -22.58
N TYR A 233 -8.26 -15.40 -21.38
CA TYR A 233 -8.78 -16.00 -20.16
C TYR A 233 -10.21 -15.52 -19.82
N ASP A 234 -10.94 -14.99 -20.82
CA ASP A 234 -12.34 -14.59 -20.71
C ASP A 234 -13.29 -15.79 -20.51
N HIS A 235 -12.81 -17.01 -20.80
CA HIS A 235 -13.52 -18.26 -20.52
C HIS A 235 -13.45 -18.63 -19.03
N SER A 236 -14.36 -18.05 -18.26
CA SER A 236 -14.35 -18.13 -16.80
C SER A 236 -14.70 -19.52 -16.23
N ILE A 237 -15.47 -20.38 -16.90
CA ILE A 237 -15.87 -21.69 -16.38
C ILE A 237 -15.83 -22.75 -17.48
N ILE A 238 -15.17 -23.88 -17.24
CA ILE A 238 -15.15 -25.06 -18.10
C ILE A 238 -15.92 -26.19 -17.40
N PRO A 239 -17.21 -26.39 -17.74
CA PRO A 239 -18.00 -27.48 -17.17
C PRO A 239 -17.74 -28.81 -17.88
N THR A 240 -17.88 -29.89 -17.13
CA THR A 240 -17.93 -31.26 -17.64
C THR A 240 -19.37 -31.76 -17.64
N GLN A 241 -19.68 -32.74 -18.49
CA GLN A 241 -20.95 -33.48 -18.44
C GLN A 241 -20.84 -34.74 -17.58
N THR A 242 -19.62 -35.16 -17.27
CA THR A 242 -19.32 -36.36 -16.48
C THR A 242 -18.92 -35.97 -15.06
N PRO A 243 -19.01 -36.87 -14.08
CA PRO A 243 -18.54 -36.59 -12.72
C PRO A 243 -17.01 -36.56 -12.60
N VAL A 244 -16.27 -36.48 -13.71
CA VAL A 244 -14.81 -36.61 -13.75
C VAL A 244 -14.21 -35.54 -14.65
N ILE A 245 -13.20 -34.85 -14.14
CA ILE A 245 -12.42 -33.86 -14.91
C ILE A 245 -10.93 -34.17 -14.77
N GLY A 246 -10.20 -34.17 -15.88
CA GLY A 246 -8.77 -34.40 -15.93
C GLY A 246 -8.03 -33.10 -16.26
N LEU A 247 -6.97 -32.80 -15.52
CA LEU A 247 -6.06 -31.70 -15.80
C LEU A 247 -4.70 -32.26 -16.21
N HIS A 248 -4.12 -31.69 -17.27
CA HIS A 248 -2.76 -31.96 -17.71
C HIS A 248 -2.01 -30.65 -17.83
N LEU A 249 -0.97 -30.49 -17.03
CA LEU A 249 -0.12 -29.31 -17.03
C LEU A 249 1.25 -29.67 -17.58
N ARG A 250 1.71 -28.88 -18.53
CA ARG A 250 3.08 -28.85 -19.00
C ARG A 250 3.64 -27.46 -18.77
N ALA A 251 4.76 -27.38 -18.07
CA ALA A 251 5.43 -26.12 -17.76
C ALA A 251 6.94 -26.27 -17.94
N THR A 252 7.57 -25.28 -18.56
CA THR A 252 9.03 -25.15 -18.66
C THR A 252 9.60 -24.51 -17.41
N ALA A 253 10.93 -24.43 -17.31
CA ALA A 253 11.57 -23.70 -16.22
C ALA A 253 11.35 -22.19 -16.41
N ALA A 254 10.78 -21.53 -15.41
CA ALA A 254 10.56 -20.09 -15.41
C ALA A 254 10.51 -19.54 -13.98
N ASP A 255 10.47 -18.23 -13.83
CA ASP A 255 10.43 -17.56 -12.54
C ASP A 255 9.13 -17.86 -11.78
N GLY A 256 9.21 -17.85 -10.46
CA GLY A 256 8.07 -18.14 -9.56
C GLY A 256 6.93 -17.12 -9.60
N GLU A 257 7.05 -16.04 -10.37
CA GLU A 257 5.98 -15.08 -10.65
C GLU A 257 4.95 -15.64 -11.65
N TYR A 258 5.33 -16.65 -12.43
CA TYR A 258 4.42 -17.37 -13.31
C TYR A 258 3.72 -18.51 -12.56
N GLY A 259 2.48 -18.80 -12.94
CA GLY A 259 1.68 -19.85 -12.32
C GLY A 259 0.18 -19.58 -12.45
N PHE A 260 -0.62 -20.27 -11.64
CA PHE A 260 -2.04 -19.99 -11.53
C PHE A 260 -2.63 -20.47 -10.20
N MET A 261 -3.75 -19.87 -9.82
CA MET A 261 -4.68 -20.37 -8.82
C MET A 261 -6.02 -20.64 -9.51
N ALA A 262 -6.65 -21.77 -9.20
CA ALA A 262 -7.89 -22.21 -9.82
C ALA A 262 -8.76 -22.96 -8.81
N GLU A 263 -10.02 -23.20 -9.19
CA GLU A 263 -10.96 -24.02 -8.44
C GLU A 263 -11.55 -25.14 -9.30
N ILE A 264 -11.91 -26.24 -8.61
CA ILE A 264 -12.77 -27.28 -9.15
C ILE A 264 -13.97 -27.44 -8.23
N ALA A 265 -15.18 -27.36 -8.77
CA ALA A 265 -16.42 -27.41 -8.01
C ALA A 265 -17.47 -28.32 -8.66
N THR A 266 -18.36 -28.89 -7.85
CA THR A 266 -19.54 -29.63 -8.36
C THR A 266 -20.63 -28.66 -8.84
N ILE A 267 -21.22 -28.89 -10.00
CA ILE A 267 -22.34 -28.10 -10.55
C ILE A 267 -23.67 -28.85 -10.36
N PRO A 268 -24.77 -28.16 -9.99
CA PRO A 268 -24.83 -26.76 -9.58
C PRO A 268 -24.18 -26.55 -8.21
N SER A 269 -23.32 -25.55 -8.09
CA SER A 269 -22.80 -25.09 -6.80
C SER A 269 -23.64 -23.91 -6.35
N GLY A 270 -24.24 -23.95 -5.15
CA GLY A 270 -24.72 -22.70 -4.54
C GLY A 270 -23.54 -21.75 -4.26
N PRO A 271 -23.77 -20.44 -4.08
CA PRO A 271 -22.73 -19.54 -3.57
C PRO A 271 -22.18 -20.07 -2.24
N ILE A 272 -20.88 -19.84 -2.01
CA ILE A 272 -20.23 -20.11 -0.73
C ILE A 272 -20.71 -19.06 0.29
N GLY A 273 -20.71 -19.42 1.57
CA GLY A 273 -21.08 -18.51 2.67
C GLY A 273 -20.18 -17.27 2.72
N LYS A 274 -20.66 -16.23 3.42
CA LYS A 274 -20.05 -14.89 3.63
C LYS A 274 -18.81 -14.60 2.78
N ASN A 275 -19.00 -13.81 1.72
CA ASN A 275 -17.86 -13.20 1.01
C ASN A 275 -16.99 -12.42 2.01
N VAL A 276 -15.72 -12.19 1.64
CA VAL A 276 -14.92 -11.19 2.35
C VAL A 276 -15.55 -9.83 2.04
N ASP A 277 -16.44 -9.41 2.93
CA ASP A 277 -17.16 -8.15 2.83
C ASP A 277 -16.25 -7.00 3.29
N GLU A 278 -15.49 -7.23 4.36
CA GLU A 278 -14.65 -6.20 4.98
C GLU A 278 -13.23 -6.70 5.29
N ILE A 279 -12.24 -5.93 4.87
CA ILE A 279 -10.86 -6.01 5.33
C ILE A 279 -10.54 -4.72 6.09
N ALA A 280 -10.11 -4.82 7.35
CA ALA A 280 -9.76 -3.67 8.17
C ALA A 280 -8.33 -3.79 8.72
N ILE A 281 -7.49 -2.80 8.40
CA ILE A 281 -6.14 -2.62 8.98
C ILE A 281 -6.14 -1.31 9.76
N ARG A 282 -5.92 -1.40 11.08
CA ARG A 282 -6.03 -0.25 11.97
C ARG A 282 -4.87 -0.13 12.94
N ASN A 283 -4.53 1.11 13.30
CA ASN A 283 -3.55 1.45 14.32
C ASN A 283 -2.20 0.73 14.13
N THR A 284 -1.82 0.45 12.89
CA THR A 284 -0.68 -0.40 12.55
C THR A 284 0.48 0.45 12.05
N ARG A 285 1.72 0.07 12.40
CA ARG A 285 2.93 0.71 11.87
C ARG A 285 3.70 -0.23 10.93
N PHE A 286 4.22 0.35 9.85
CA PHE A 286 5.07 -0.28 8.84
C PHE A 286 6.36 0.54 8.72
N LEU A 287 7.47 -0.01 9.20
CA LEU A 287 8.75 0.70 9.29
C LEU A 287 9.88 -0.14 8.67
N LYS A 288 10.63 0.40 7.71
CA LYS A 288 11.83 -0.24 7.15
C LYS A 288 11.59 -1.68 6.66
N ASN A 289 10.50 -1.87 5.91
CA ASN A 289 10.22 -3.11 5.21
C ASN A 289 10.83 -3.09 3.81
N ASP A 290 10.96 -4.28 3.21
CA ASP A 290 11.55 -4.49 1.89
C ASP A 290 13.06 -4.20 1.84
N ARG A 291 13.78 -4.63 2.89
CA ARG A 291 15.24 -4.52 2.96
C ARG A 291 15.91 -5.53 2.03
N VAL A 292 16.33 -5.08 0.86
CA VAL A 292 17.19 -5.89 -0.03
C VAL A 292 18.59 -6.06 0.56
N PHE A 293 19.16 -7.26 0.36
CA PHE A 293 20.44 -7.70 0.90
C PHE A 293 21.59 -6.70 0.68
N GLY A 294 21.96 -5.99 1.75
CA GLY A 294 23.16 -5.12 1.80
C GLY A 294 22.89 -3.63 2.04
N GLY A 295 21.63 -3.18 1.98
CA GLY A 295 21.25 -1.77 2.16
C GLY A 295 20.03 -1.56 3.05
N ASN A 296 19.90 -0.35 3.60
CA ASN A 296 18.66 0.08 4.23
C ASN A 296 17.63 0.35 3.12
N ASN A 297 16.55 -0.43 3.05
CA ASN A 297 15.36 -0.17 2.21
C ASN A 297 15.54 -0.24 0.68
N GLY A 298 16.25 -1.25 0.16
CA GLY A 298 16.35 -1.46 -1.30
C GLY A 298 17.27 -0.44 -2.00
N TYR A 299 17.56 -0.68 -3.28
CA TYR A 299 18.41 0.18 -4.10
C TYR A 299 17.71 0.57 -5.40
N PHE A 300 17.90 1.83 -5.82
CA PHE A 300 17.61 2.24 -7.20
C PHE A 300 18.79 1.88 -8.11
N LEU A 301 18.70 0.73 -8.78
CA LEU A 301 19.59 0.39 -9.88
C LEU A 301 19.30 1.33 -11.07
N TYR A 302 20.35 1.99 -11.58
CA TYR A 302 20.25 2.91 -12.73
C TYR A 302 19.25 4.07 -12.56
N GLY A 303 18.91 4.41 -11.32
CA GLY A 303 17.95 5.46 -10.97
C GLY A 303 16.48 5.01 -11.07
N ASN A 304 16.08 4.33 -12.13
CA ASN A 304 14.68 4.00 -12.41
C ASN A 304 14.24 2.58 -12.02
N ILE A 305 15.16 1.67 -11.69
CA ILE A 305 14.83 0.29 -11.31
C ILE A 305 15.00 0.18 -9.81
N SER A 306 13.90 0.11 -9.07
CA SER A 306 13.93 -0.26 -7.66
C SER A 306 14.10 -1.77 -7.53
N THR A 307 14.94 -2.22 -6.60
CA THR A 307 15.03 -3.64 -6.21
C THR A 307 13.91 -4.07 -5.25
N SER A 308 13.05 -3.13 -4.85
CA SER A 308 11.98 -3.26 -3.85
C SER A 308 10.66 -2.68 -4.38
N ALA A 309 9.54 -3.28 -4.02
CA ALA A 309 8.20 -2.96 -4.46
C ALA A 309 7.51 -1.98 -3.48
N GLN A 310 6.46 -2.42 -2.77
CA GLN A 310 5.72 -1.64 -1.77
C GLN A 310 5.75 -2.31 -0.40
N ALA A 311 5.71 -1.52 0.67
CA ALA A 311 5.62 -2.07 2.03
C ALA A 311 4.29 -2.80 2.27
N VAL A 312 3.21 -2.35 1.63
CA VAL A 312 1.89 -2.99 1.69
C VAL A 312 1.37 -3.17 0.27
N GLU A 313 1.10 -4.41 -0.11
CA GLU A 313 0.56 -4.78 -1.41
C GLU A 313 -0.74 -5.58 -1.22
N MET A 314 -1.83 -5.09 -1.82
CA MET A 314 -3.15 -5.70 -1.69
C MET A 314 -3.84 -5.86 -3.04
N HIS A 315 -3.99 -7.11 -3.47
CA HIS A 315 -4.75 -7.55 -4.63
C HIS A 315 -6.15 -7.97 -4.15
N LEU A 316 -7.11 -7.06 -4.30
CA LEU A 316 -8.46 -7.20 -3.77
C LEU A 316 -9.46 -7.43 -4.90
N HIS A 317 -9.75 -8.69 -5.21
CA HIS A 317 -10.79 -9.02 -6.18
C HIS A 317 -12.13 -9.26 -5.48
N ASN A 318 -13.19 -8.60 -5.98
CA ASN A 318 -14.56 -8.73 -5.50
C ASN A 318 -14.76 -8.47 -3.99
N THR A 319 -13.87 -7.72 -3.34
CA THR A 319 -14.01 -7.32 -1.93
C THR A 319 -14.90 -6.08 -1.85
N LEU A 320 -15.86 -6.06 -0.92
CA LEU A 320 -16.83 -4.95 -0.83
C LEU A 320 -16.22 -3.69 -0.18
N LEU A 321 -15.41 -3.85 0.86
CA LEU A 321 -14.87 -2.74 1.64
C LEU A 321 -13.45 -3.02 2.14
N LEU A 322 -12.56 -2.04 1.93
CA LEU A 322 -11.26 -1.95 2.58
C LEU A 322 -11.24 -0.73 3.50
N ILE A 323 -10.87 -0.92 4.76
CA ILE A 323 -10.62 0.15 5.73
C ILE A 323 -9.14 0.13 6.12
N PHE A 324 -8.40 1.18 5.74
CA PHE A 324 -7.00 1.38 6.11
C PHE A 324 -6.88 2.66 6.94
N ARG A 325 -6.96 2.55 8.28
CA ARG A 325 -7.14 3.71 9.17
C ARG A 325 -6.06 3.80 10.25
N ALA A 326 -5.61 5.02 10.54
CA ALA A 326 -4.66 5.30 11.63
C ALA A 326 -3.35 4.50 11.52
N ASN A 327 -2.90 4.23 10.29
CA ASN A 327 -1.69 3.46 10.02
C ASN A 327 -0.52 4.38 9.67
N ALA A 328 0.68 3.99 10.09
CA ALA A 328 1.92 4.70 9.76
C ALA A 328 2.74 3.89 8.75
N LEU A 329 3.08 4.48 7.61
CA LEU A 329 4.01 3.93 6.61
C LEU A 329 5.23 4.85 6.56
N ARG A 330 6.35 4.46 7.17
CA ARG A 330 7.56 5.32 7.26
C ARG A 330 8.82 4.57 6.89
N HIS A 331 9.76 5.28 6.29
CA HIS A 331 11.07 4.76 5.91
C HIS A 331 10.95 3.42 5.15
N ASN A 332 10.07 3.35 4.15
CA ASN A 332 9.98 2.23 3.20
C ASN A 332 10.22 2.78 1.80
N GLN A 333 10.73 1.97 0.88
CA GLN A 333 10.98 2.41 -0.52
C GLN A 333 9.68 2.71 -1.28
N GLY A 334 8.64 1.93 -1.03
CA GLY A 334 7.27 2.17 -1.49
C GLY A 334 6.30 2.11 -0.31
N GLY A 335 5.13 2.73 -0.47
CA GLY A 335 4.14 2.78 0.62
C GLY A 335 3.07 1.71 0.48
N LEU A 336 1.98 2.05 -0.21
CA LEU A 336 0.74 1.29 -0.28
C LEU A 336 0.31 1.08 -1.74
N LEU A 337 0.10 -0.17 -2.14
CA LEU A 337 -0.54 -0.55 -3.40
C LEU A 337 -1.85 -1.28 -3.11
N VAL A 338 -2.95 -0.74 -3.62
CA VAL A 338 -4.26 -1.41 -3.63
C VAL A 338 -4.73 -1.53 -5.06
N THR A 339 -4.92 -2.77 -5.51
CA THR A 339 -5.33 -3.04 -6.87
C THR A 339 -6.50 -4.00 -6.91
N ALA A 340 -7.50 -3.65 -7.72
CA ALA A 340 -8.53 -4.56 -8.18
C ALA A 340 -8.24 -5.04 -9.62
N LYS A 341 -7.20 -4.49 -10.27
CA LYS A 341 -6.77 -4.94 -11.58
C LYS A 341 -5.97 -6.23 -11.45
N SER A 342 -6.35 -7.12 -12.35
CA SER A 342 -5.71 -8.37 -12.69
C SER A 342 -4.19 -8.30 -12.91
N SER A 343 -3.70 -7.27 -13.62
CA SER A 343 -2.39 -7.25 -14.27
C SER A 343 -1.53 -6.04 -13.92
N SER A 344 -1.73 -5.42 -12.75
CA SER A 344 -0.91 -4.26 -12.39
C SER A 344 0.46 -4.70 -11.88
N SER A 345 1.41 -4.89 -12.79
CA SER A 345 2.83 -4.86 -12.47
C SER A 345 3.28 -3.41 -12.25
N ASN A 346 2.80 -2.80 -11.16
CA ASN A 346 3.29 -1.50 -10.70
C ASN A 346 4.69 -1.69 -10.11
N SER A 347 5.65 -1.92 -11.00
CA SER A 347 7.06 -2.03 -10.69
C SER A 347 7.62 -0.63 -10.52
N ASN A 348 7.62 -0.21 -9.24
CA ASN A 348 8.60 0.64 -8.55
C ASN A 348 8.06 1.98 -7.99
N SER A 349 8.11 2.10 -6.66
CA SER A 349 8.15 3.30 -5.79
C SER A 349 7.17 4.47 -6.01
N THR A 350 5.89 4.21 -6.25
CA THR A 350 4.82 5.16 -5.86
C THR A 350 4.55 5.03 -4.36
N ILE A 351 4.20 6.12 -3.67
CA ILE A 351 3.94 6.07 -2.21
C ILE A 351 2.55 5.51 -1.94
N ALA A 352 1.56 5.95 -2.71
CA ALA A 352 0.21 5.38 -2.65
C ALA A 352 -0.33 5.18 -4.06
N ALA A 353 -0.66 3.94 -4.41
CA ALA A 353 -1.24 3.60 -5.70
C ALA A 353 -2.57 2.86 -5.52
N PHE A 354 -3.60 3.36 -6.19
CA PHE A 354 -4.92 2.77 -6.22
C PHE A 354 -5.32 2.48 -7.66
N VAL A 355 -5.43 1.20 -8.02
CA VAL A 355 -5.66 0.77 -9.41
C VAL A 355 -6.93 -0.07 -9.51
N GLY A 356 -7.95 0.45 -10.20
CA GLY A 356 -9.29 -0.11 -10.28
C GLY A 356 -9.68 -0.58 -11.70
N ASN A 357 -10.85 -1.19 -11.82
CA ASN A 357 -11.42 -1.67 -13.09
C ASN A 357 -12.76 -1.00 -13.44
N ASN A 358 -12.90 0.27 -13.07
CA ASN A 358 -13.96 1.19 -13.45
C ASN A 358 -15.28 1.17 -12.64
N TYR A 359 -15.33 0.52 -11.47
CA TYR A 359 -16.52 0.49 -10.60
C TYR A 359 -16.18 0.63 -9.11
N GLN A 360 -14.96 1.08 -8.80
CA GLN A 360 -14.49 1.29 -7.45
C GLN A 360 -14.43 2.78 -7.13
N GLN A 361 -14.58 3.07 -5.84
CA GLN A 361 -14.34 4.39 -5.29
C GLN A 361 -13.26 4.27 -4.20
N THR A 362 -12.33 5.21 -4.20
CA THR A 362 -11.38 5.42 -3.11
C THR A 362 -11.63 6.76 -2.43
N THR A 363 -11.59 6.78 -1.11
CA THR A 363 -11.80 7.98 -0.30
C THR A 363 -10.64 8.15 0.65
N LEU A 364 -9.89 9.24 0.49
CA LEU A 364 -8.75 9.62 1.29
C LEU A 364 -9.10 10.83 2.14
N LEU A 365 -9.30 10.60 3.44
CA LEU A 365 -9.69 11.62 4.42
C LEU A 365 -8.57 11.88 5.42
N ASN A 366 -8.15 13.15 5.52
CA ASN A 366 -7.22 13.61 6.57
C ASN A 366 -5.89 12.83 6.62
N ASN A 367 -5.32 12.54 5.45
CA ASN A 367 -4.02 11.86 5.34
C ASN A 367 -2.88 12.88 5.27
N ILE A 368 -1.70 12.47 5.75
CA ILE A 368 -0.46 13.26 5.67
C ILE A 368 0.50 12.50 4.75
N PHE A 369 0.81 13.11 3.60
CA PHE A 369 1.83 12.64 2.67
C PHE A 369 2.99 13.63 2.74
N SER A 370 4.05 13.28 3.45
CA SER A 370 5.17 14.20 3.64
C SER A 370 6.53 13.53 3.52
N LEU A 371 7.52 14.32 3.10
CA LEU A 371 8.94 13.93 3.06
C LEU A 371 9.20 12.69 2.19
N ASN A 372 8.36 12.48 1.18
CA ASN A 372 8.53 11.35 0.30
C ASN A 372 9.42 11.69 -0.90
N TYR A 373 10.13 10.69 -1.41
CA TYR A 373 11.09 10.84 -2.49
C TYR A 373 10.91 9.73 -3.55
N ALA A 374 10.24 10.08 -4.65
CA ALA A 374 9.86 9.18 -5.75
C ALA A 374 10.27 9.79 -7.11
N LEU A 375 11.57 9.92 -7.37
CA LEU A 375 12.10 10.71 -8.51
C LEU A 375 11.49 10.37 -9.89
N PHE A 376 11.17 9.08 -10.13
CA PHE A 376 10.66 8.58 -11.41
C PHE A 376 9.19 8.19 -11.39
N PHE A 377 8.50 8.38 -10.27
CA PHE A 377 7.17 7.84 -10.03
C PHE A 377 6.27 8.85 -9.35
N ASP A 378 4.96 8.67 -9.50
CA ASP A 378 4.01 9.56 -8.87
C ASP A 378 3.98 9.35 -7.36
N THR A 379 3.84 10.45 -6.63
CA THR A 379 3.70 10.38 -5.18
C THR A 379 2.41 9.64 -4.83
N VAL A 380 1.29 10.07 -5.43
CA VAL A 380 0.01 9.35 -5.37
C VAL A 380 -0.50 9.09 -6.78
N LEU A 381 -0.88 7.84 -7.04
CA LEU A 381 -1.46 7.39 -8.31
C LEU A 381 -2.87 6.85 -8.06
N VAL A 382 -3.85 7.37 -8.79
CA VAL A 382 -5.19 6.79 -8.85
C VAL A 382 -5.56 6.51 -10.30
N GLN A 383 -5.85 5.25 -10.61
CA GLN A 383 -6.16 4.81 -11.96
C GLN A 383 -7.44 3.96 -12.02
N GLY A 384 -8.34 4.24 -12.95
CA GLY A 384 -9.50 3.38 -13.23
C GLY A 384 -10.50 3.25 -12.07
N MET A 385 -10.61 4.29 -11.23
CA MET A 385 -11.56 4.38 -10.12
C MET A 385 -11.95 5.85 -9.84
N SER A 386 -13.07 6.07 -9.16
CA SER A 386 -13.42 7.40 -8.64
C SER A 386 -12.64 7.69 -7.37
N ALA A 387 -12.27 8.95 -7.17
CA ALA A 387 -11.45 9.37 -6.05
C ALA A 387 -12.08 10.57 -5.33
N ASN A 388 -12.07 10.53 -4.00
CA ASN A 388 -12.39 11.67 -3.16
C ASN A 388 -11.21 11.94 -2.22
N PHE A 389 -10.59 13.10 -2.38
CA PHE A 389 -9.54 13.60 -1.51
C PHE A 389 -10.11 14.76 -0.69
N THR A 390 -10.25 14.57 0.62
CA THR A 390 -10.71 15.62 1.52
C THR A 390 -9.73 15.85 2.65
N ARG A 391 -9.29 17.11 2.82
CA ARG A 391 -8.42 17.56 3.92
C ARG A 391 -7.08 16.83 4.02
N ASN A 392 -6.50 16.42 2.89
CA ASN A 392 -5.18 15.82 2.90
C ASN A 392 -4.08 16.88 2.87
N LEU A 393 -2.97 16.61 3.57
CA LEU A 393 -1.78 17.45 3.59
C LEU A 393 -0.67 16.78 2.76
N PHE A 394 -0.29 17.42 1.66
CA PHE A 394 0.85 17.04 0.82
C PHE A 394 1.97 18.06 1.04
N SER A 395 3.06 17.64 1.68
CA SER A 395 4.15 18.57 1.98
C SER A 395 5.55 18.01 1.81
N ASN A 396 6.45 18.78 1.19
CA ASN A 396 7.86 18.41 1.00
C ASN A 396 8.05 17.07 0.29
N ASN A 397 7.19 16.74 -0.68
CA ASN A 397 7.34 15.54 -1.51
C ASN A 397 8.12 15.85 -2.78
N VAL A 398 8.89 14.89 -3.27
CA VAL A 398 9.52 14.92 -4.59
C VAL A 398 8.99 13.74 -5.39
N GLY A 399 8.38 14.00 -6.54
CA GLY A 399 7.75 12.97 -7.36
C GLY A 399 7.78 13.31 -8.85
N LEU A 400 7.38 12.36 -9.70
CA LEU A 400 7.00 12.67 -11.07
C LEU A 400 5.82 13.65 -11.05
N HIS A 401 4.68 13.24 -10.50
CA HIS A 401 3.61 14.13 -10.06
C HIS A 401 3.36 14.00 -8.56
N THR A 402 2.84 15.05 -7.93
CA THR A 402 2.36 14.96 -6.52
C THR A 402 1.10 14.10 -6.47
N ILE A 403 0.20 14.28 -7.43
CA ILE A 403 -0.95 13.40 -7.65
C ILE A 403 -1.12 13.20 -9.15
N ASP A 404 -1.10 11.95 -9.61
CA ASP A 404 -1.61 11.58 -10.93
C ASP A 404 -2.96 10.87 -10.76
N ASN A 405 -4.01 11.51 -11.27
CA ASN A 405 -5.35 10.97 -11.25
C ASN A 405 -5.83 10.77 -12.68
N ALA A 406 -5.39 9.65 -13.25
CA ALA A 406 -5.87 9.13 -14.49
C ALA A 406 -7.22 8.43 -14.23
N GLY A 407 -8.31 9.18 -14.36
CA GLY A 407 -9.65 8.63 -14.19
C GLY A 407 -9.98 7.50 -15.18
N TYR A 408 -11.27 7.32 -15.44
CA TYR A 408 -11.79 6.26 -16.30
C TYR A 408 -11.24 6.26 -17.76
N ALA A 409 -10.54 7.31 -18.19
CA ALA A 409 -10.20 7.59 -19.59
C ALA A 409 -9.00 6.82 -20.19
N MET A 410 -8.09 6.25 -19.40
CA MET A 410 -6.81 5.72 -19.94
C MET A 410 -6.93 4.45 -20.79
N ASP A 411 -7.92 3.58 -20.54
CA ASP A 411 -8.01 2.30 -21.25
C ASP A 411 -8.93 2.32 -22.48
N GLY A 412 -9.45 3.46 -22.94
CA GLY A 412 -10.32 3.54 -24.13
C GLY A 412 -11.67 2.79 -24.03
N HIS A 413 -11.94 2.16 -22.88
CA HIS A 413 -13.08 1.27 -22.65
C HIS A 413 -14.05 1.75 -21.57
N SER A 414 -13.71 2.76 -20.76
CA SER A 414 -14.61 3.20 -19.70
C SER A 414 -15.50 4.35 -20.15
N ARG A 415 -16.76 4.02 -20.39
CA ARG A 415 -17.75 4.88 -21.07
C ARG A 415 -18.90 5.33 -20.16
N ILE A 416 -18.88 5.06 -18.85
CA ILE A 416 -20.14 4.97 -18.06
C ILE A 416 -20.13 5.65 -16.68
N SER A 417 -19.00 5.99 -16.05
CA SER A 417 -19.06 6.61 -14.71
C SER A 417 -19.23 8.14 -14.79
N SER A 418 -20.41 8.62 -14.40
CA SER A 418 -20.74 10.03 -14.16
C SER A 418 -20.18 10.60 -12.85
N ASP A 419 -19.51 9.78 -12.04
CA ASP A 419 -19.07 10.19 -10.71
C ASP A 419 -17.88 11.13 -10.81
N SER A 420 -18.09 12.39 -10.40
CA SER A 420 -17.06 13.42 -10.37
C SER A 420 -16.00 13.09 -9.33
N GLN A 421 -14.74 13.09 -9.73
CA GLN A 421 -13.61 13.00 -8.79
C GLN A 421 -13.48 14.34 -8.06
N THR A 422 -13.32 14.30 -6.74
CA THR A 422 -13.45 15.47 -5.87
C THR A 422 -12.18 15.69 -5.04
N PHE A 423 -11.73 16.94 -4.99
CA PHE A 423 -10.61 17.40 -4.20
C PHE A 423 -11.06 18.61 -3.39
N GLU A 424 -11.30 18.41 -2.09
CA GLU A 424 -11.84 19.42 -1.20
C GLU A 424 -10.93 19.70 0.00
N TYR A 425 -10.64 20.97 0.25
CA TYR A 425 -9.85 21.41 1.43
C TYR A 425 -8.47 20.74 1.55
N ASN A 426 -7.84 20.34 0.44
CA ASN A 426 -6.50 19.78 0.45
C ASN A 426 -5.44 20.88 0.47
N PHE A 427 -4.28 20.56 1.03
CA PHE A 427 -3.16 21.48 1.21
C PHE A 427 -1.93 20.93 0.49
N PHE A 428 -1.42 21.68 -0.48
CA PHE A 428 -0.20 21.38 -1.24
C PHE A 428 0.85 22.42 -0.90
N GLU A 429 1.90 22.01 -0.18
CA GLU A 429 2.93 22.94 0.32
C GLU A 429 4.36 22.40 0.12
N ASN A 430 5.18 23.15 -0.64
CA ASN A 430 6.59 22.84 -0.90
C ASN A 430 6.85 21.47 -1.54
N ASN A 431 5.91 20.94 -2.32
CA ASN A 431 6.14 19.77 -3.16
C ASN A 431 6.98 20.16 -4.38
N LEU A 432 7.71 19.20 -4.94
CA LEU A 432 8.48 19.34 -6.16
C LEU A 432 8.07 18.24 -7.13
N ALA A 433 7.39 18.61 -8.20
CA ALA A 433 7.04 17.70 -9.25
C ALA A 433 8.00 17.81 -10.44
N LEU A 434 8.39 16.66 -10.96
CA LEU A 434 9.40 16.54 -12.00
C LEU A 434 8.85 16.13 -13.36
N GLY A 435 7.57 15.76 -13.40
CA GLY A 435 6.84 15.23 -14.54
C GLY A 435 6.77 16.20 -15.67
N HIS A 436 7.17 15.69 -16.85
CA HIS A 436 7.35 16.39 -18.12
C HIS A 436 8.33 17.60 -17.98
N GLY A 437 9.37 17.71 -18.81
CA GLY A 437 10.01 19.03 -19.00
C GLY A 437 11.12 19.44 -18.04
N ASN A 438 11.42 18.65 -17.01
CA ASN A 438 12.61 18.92 -16.22
C ASN A 438 13.87 18.61 -17.02
N GLN A 439 14.72 19.63 -17.21
CA GLN A 439 16.15 19.39 -17.43
C GLN A 439 16.76 18.94 -16.10
N TYR A 440 16.64 17.64 -15.80
CA TYR A 440 17.48 17.02 -14.80
C TYR A 440 18.84 16.74 -15.47
N GLN A 441 19.93 17.29 -14.90
CA GLN A 441 21.25 16.74 -15.17
C GLN A 441 21.38 15.49 -14.31
N GLU A 442 21.32 14.32 -14.95
CA GLU A 442 21.55 13.03 -14.30
C GLU A 442 22.87 13.07 -13.56
N PHE A 443 22.80 13.03 -12.23
CA PHE A 443 23.82 12.33 -11.47
C PHE A 443 23.47 10.85 -11.62
N TYR A 444 24.35 10.06 -12.23
CA TYR A 444 24.22 8.61 -12.10
C TYR A 444 24.11 8.28 -10.61
N GLY A 445 22.99 7.69 -10.19
CA GLY A 445 22.78 7.30 -8.80
C GLY A 445 22.64 8.46 -7.81
N TYR A 446 21.77 9.44 -8.06
CA TYR A 446 21.39 10.37 -6.97
C TYR A 446 20.65 9.59 -5.87
N GLN A 447 21.44 9.15 -4.91
CA GLN A 447 21.02 8.76 -3.58
C GLN A 447 20.86 10.02 -2.73
N PRO A 448 19.91 10.05 -1.76
CA PRO A 448 19.83 11.11 -0.77
C PRO A 448 21.21 11.35 -0.15
N ALA A 449 21.51 12.57 0.33
CA ALA A 449 22.82 12.91 0.92
C ALA A 449 23.25 12.01 2.11
N VAL A 450 22.33 11.19 2.62
CA VAL A 450 22.51 10.22 3.69
C VAL A 450 23.14 8.90 3.20
N GLU A 451 23.11 8.62 1.89
CA GLU A 451 23.62 7.39 1.28
C GLU A 451 24.87 7.63 0.42
N ASN A 452 25.81 6.67 0.46
CA ASN A 452 27.10 6.77 -0.23
C ASN A 452 26.98 6.38 -1.71
N ASP A 453 26.98 7.39 -2.59
CA ASP A 453 26.93 7.22 -4.05
C ASP A 453 28.25 6.62 -4.62
N GLU A 454 28.19 5.35 -5.04
CA GLU A 454 29.27 4.62 -5.71
C GLU A 454 29.57 5.11 -7.15
N PHE A 455 28.70 5.92 -7.76
CA PHE A 455 28.73 6.27 -9.19
C PHE A 455 29.21 7.69 -9.53
N LYS A 456 29.72 8.45 -8.54
CA LYS A 456 30.32 9.80 -8.71
C LYS A 456 31.42 9.94 -9.79
N ARG A 457 31.90 8.84 -10.39
CA ARG A 457 32.97 8.81 -11.40
C ARG A 457 32.49 8.89 -12.85
N ARG A 458 31.18 8.94 -13.12
CA ARG A 458 30.63 8.92 -14.49
C ARG A 458 30.24 10.33 -15.00
N PRO A 459 30.33 10.60 -16.32
CA PRO A 459 29.88 11.85 -16.91
C PRO A 459 28.35 11.98 -16.79
N LYS A 460 27.88 13.17 -16.41
CA LYS A 460 26.45 13.50 -16.27
C LYS A 460 25.78 13.62 -17.64
N ARG A 461 24.57 13.08 -17.82
CA ARG A 461 23.75 13.27 -19.03
C ARG A 461 22.52 14.12 -18.71
N GLN A 462 22.12 14.96 -19.66
CA GLN A 462 20.91 15.78 -19.53
C GLN A 462 19.80 15.10 -20.33
N VAL A 463 18.68 14.76 -19.68
CA VAL A 463 17.49 14.29 -20.41
C VAL A 463 16.76 15.52 -20.92
N LEU A 464 16.75 15.70 -22.24
CA LEU A 464 16.06 16.78 -22.93
C LEU A 464 14.72 16.25 -23.45
N ASN A 465 13.63 16.53 -22.73
CA ASN A 465 12.32 16.59 -23.35
C ASN A 465 11.53 17.77 -22.76
N GLN A 466 11.02 18.66 -23.61
CA GLN A 466 10.77 20.08 -23.33
C GLN A 466 9.29 20.44 -23.06
N LYS A 467 8.48 19.53 -22.51
CA LYS A 467 7.08 19.81 -22.15
C LYS A 467 7.01 20.01 -20.64
N GLY A 468 6.75 21.21 -20.10
CA GLY A 468 7.04 21.67 -18.71
C GLY A 468 6.62 20.82 -17.50
N LYS A 469 7.07 21.25 -16.29
CA LYS A 469 6.95 20.53 -15.00
C LYS A 469 5.54 20.66 -14.41
N HIS A 470 4.92 19.58 -13.95
CA HIS A 470 3.52 19.60 -13.50
C HIS A 470 3.28 18.91 -12.17
N ASN A 471 2.53 19.58 -11.28
CA ASN A 471 2.23 19.10 -9.93
C ASN A 471 1.12 18.05 -9.86
N ILE A 472 0.02 18.30 -10.57
CA ILE A 472 -1.18 17.44 -10.57
C ILE A 472 -1.59 17.17 -12.01
N GLY A 473 -1.74 15.89 -12.37
CA GLY A 473 -2.29 15.43 -13.64
C GLY A 473 -3.80 15.20 -13.56
N CYS A 474 -4.56 15.84 -14.45
CA CYS A 474 -6.03 15.85 -14.40
C CYS A 474 -6.71 15.42 -15.71
N SER A 475 -7.82 14.71 -15.58
CA SER A 475 -8.77 14.39 -16.67
C SER A 475 -10.03 15.26 -16.59
N ALA A 476 -10.90 15.24 -17.61
CA ALA A 476 -12.15 16.00 -17.62
C ALA A 476 -13.10 15.60 -16.47
N HIS A 477 -14.03 16.49 -16.09
CA HIS A 477 -15.05 16.29 -15.04
C HIS A 477 -14.54 16.15 -13.59
N GLN A 478 -13.32 16.61 -13.31
CA GLN A 478 -12.79 16.72 -11.95
C GLN A 478 -13.24 18.03 -11.28
N LYS A 479 -13.38 18.01 -9.95
CA LYS A 479 -13.77 19.14 -9.12
C LYS A 479 -12.72 19.42 -8.04
N PHE A 480 -12.17 20.62 -8.04
CA PHE A 480 -11.24 21.12 -7.04
C PHE A 480 -11.89 22.32 -6.34
N TYR A 481 -12.12 22.23 -5.02
CA TYR A 481 -12.75 23.29 -4.24
C TYR A 481 -12.01 23.53 -2.92
N HIS A 482 -11.83 24.80 -2.54
CA HIS A 482 -11.25 25.20 -1.26
C HIS A 482 -9.86 24.62 -0.97
N ASN A 483 -9.08 24.31 -2.00
CA ASN A 483 -7.71 23.83 -1.86
C ASN A 483 -6.74 25.00 -1.75
N VAL A 484 -5.61 24.76 -1.09
CA VAL A 484 -4.46 25.67 -1.01
C VAL A 484 -3.32 25.10 -1.84
N PHE A 485 -2.94 25.79 -2.90
CA PHE A 485 -1.78 25.48 -3.73
C PHE A 485 -0.65 26.45 -3.43
N ASN A 486 0.47 25.93 -2.91
CA ASN A 486 1.64 26.72 -2.53
C ASN A 486 2.94 25.93 -2.69
N ASP A 487 3.24 25.54 -3.93
CA ASP A 487 4.46 24.85 -4.30
C ASP A 487 5.35 25.79 -5.13
N PRO A 488 6.17 26.64 -4.48
CA PRO A 488 6.89 27.72 -5.14
C PRO A 488 7.94 27.24 -6.15
N LEU A 489 8.42 26.00 -6.02
CA LEU A 489 9.42 25.40 -6.91
C LEU A 489 8.83 24.89 -8.23
N ASN A 490 7.50 24.74 -8.31
CA ASN A 490 6.84 24.26 -9.51
C ASN A 490 6.35 25.44 -10.36
N PRO A 491 6.54 25.38 -11.68
CA PRO A 491 6.02 26.39 -12.59
C PRO A 491 4.48 26.35 -12.64
N TYR A 492 3.90 25.14 -12.58
CA TYR A 492 2.46 24.92 -12.59
C TYR A 492 2.03 24.07 -11.39
N GLU A 493 0.90 24.44 -10.80
CA GLU A 493 0.22 23.73 -9.71
C GLU A 493 -0.75 22.66 -10.27
N LEU A 494 -1.41 22.97 -11.39
CA LEU A 494 -2.38 22.11 -12.03
C LEU A 494 -2.05 21.96 -13.51
N THR A 495 -2.17 20.74 -14.05
CA THR A 495 -2.06 20.52 -15.49
C THR A 495 -3.04 19.48 -15.99
N THR A 496 -3.63 19.77 -17.14
CA THR A 496 -4.65 18.92 -17.74
C THR A 496 -4.06 17.96 -18.76
N SER A 497 -4.70 16.81 -18.95
CA SER A 497 -4.34 15.84 -19.97
C SER A 497 -4.71 16.34 -21.37
N GLU A 498 -4.17 15.68 -22.39
CA GLU A 498 -4.59 15.92 -23.78
C GLU A 498 -6.08 15.56 -23.95
N GLN A 499 -6.82 16.41 -24.63
CA GLN A 499 -8.24 16.25 -24.88
C GLN A 499 -8.47 15.11 -25.88
N THR A 500 -9.22 14.09 -25.46
CA THR A 500 -9.69 13.04 -26.36
C THR A 500 -11.04 13.41 -26.98
N GLN A 501 -11.45 12.72 -28.05
CA GLN A 501 -12.77 12.92 -28.69
C GLN A 501 -13.96 12.65 -27.75
N PHE A 502 -13.71 12.02 -26.60
CA PHE A 502 -14.72 11.67 -25.60
C PHE A 502 -14.71 12.60 -24.39
N ASP A 503 -13.73 13.50 -24.28
CA ASP A 503 -13.65 14.50 -23.21
C ASP A 503 -14.53 15.70 -23.57
N THR A 504 -15.84 15.56 -23.31
CA THR A 504 -16.81 16.64 -23.45
C THR A 504 -17.01 17.34 -22.10
N GLY A 505 -16.04 18.13 -21.64
CA GLY A 505 -16.16 18.87 -20.39
C GLY A 505 -14.93 19.70 -20.02
N SER A 506 -15.07 20.53 -18.99
CA SER A 506 -13.99 21.26 -18.33
C SER A 506 -13.67 20.64 -16.96
N ILE A 507 -12.56 21.06 -16.36
CA ILE A 507 -12.27 20.83 -14.94
C ILE A 507 -12.80 22.02 -14.16
N ASP A 508 -13.54 21.76 -13.08
CA ASP A 508 -14.05 22.80 -12.21
C ASP A 508 -13.07 23.04 -11.05
N ALA A 509 -12.35 24.16 -11.10
CA ALA A 509 -11.32 24.51 -10.12
C ALA A 509 -11.59 25.88 -9.45
N ARG A 510 -12.86 26.20 -9.26
CA ARG A 510 -13.31 27.44 -8.62
C ARG A 510 -13.09 27.41 -7.11
N GLN A 511 -13.02 28.58 -6.51
CA GLN A 511 -12.87 28.79 -5.06
C GLN A 511 -11.63 28.11 -4.47
N ASN A 512 -10.52 28.08 -5.22
CA ASN A 512 -9.21 27.66 -4.71
C ASN A 512 -8.30 28.86 -4.49
N TYR A 513 -7.30 28.68 -3.64
CA TYR A 513 -6.22 29.64 -3.45
C TYR A 513 -4.97 29.19 -4.22
N TRP A 514 -4.52 30.01 -5.16
CA TRP A 514 -3.44 29.69 -6.12
C TRP A 514 -2.10 30.38 -5.78
N GLY A 515 -1.93 30.82 -4.54
CA GLY A 515 -0.76 31.55 -4.08
C GLY A 515 -0.96 33.08 -4.05
N TYR A 516 0.06 33.77 -3.52
CA TYR A 516 0.02 35.22 -3.32
C TYR A 516 0.58 36.00 -4.52
N PRO A 517 -0.07 37.09 -4.96
CA PRO A 517 -1.40 37.55 -4.56
C PRO A 517 -2.51 36.68 -5.18
N GLY A 518 -3.62 36.46 -4.45
CA GLY A 518 -4.74 35.61 -4.88
C GLY A 518 -5.58 36.21 -6.01
N THR A 519 -5.01 36.35 -7.19
CA THR A 519 -5.63 37.04 -8.33
C THR A 519 -5.87 36.07 -9.49
N PRO A 520 -6.85 36.35 -10.37
CA PRO A 520 -7.05 35.58 -11.60
C PRO A 520 -5.80 35.38 -12.44
N GLY A 521 -4.92 36.40 -12.53
CA GLY A 521 -3.68 36.33 -13.29
C GLY A 521 -2.63 35.40 -12.68
N VAL A 522 -2.60 35.27 -11.35
CA VAL A 522 -1.74 34.29 -10.66
C VAL A 522 -2.29 32.89 -10.89
N ALA A 523 -3.60 32.68 -10.78
CA ALA A 523 -4.22 31.40 -11.06
C ALA A 523 -3.97 30.94 -12.51
N SER A 524 -4.20 31.82 -13.50
CA SER A 524 -3.92 31.48 -14.90
C SER A 524 -2.44 31.18 -15.16
N GLY A 525 -1.52 31.83 -14.45
CA GLY A 525 -0.08 31.55 -14.57
C GLY A 525 0.37 30.25 -13.89
N ARG A 526 -0.45 29.71 -12.98
CA ARG A 526 -0.18 28.46 -12.23
C ARG A 526 -0.93 27.25 -12.78
N ILE A 527 -1.83 27.45 -13.73
CA ILE A 527 -2.61 26.40 -14.39
C ILE A 527 -2.08 26.24 -15.82
N ARG A 528 -1.91 24.99 -16.26
CA ARG A 528 -1.65 24.68 -17.67
C ARG A 528 -2.86 23.98 -18.30
N ASP A 529 -3.55 24.66 -19.19
CA ASP A 529 -4.82 24.19 -19.77
C ASP A 529 -5.00 24.53 -21.26
N GLN A 530 -6.25 24.42 -21.76
CA GLN A 530 -6.61 24.73 -23.14
C GLN A 530 -6.23 26.15 -23.60
N ALA A 531 -6.22 27.12 -22.68
CA ALA A 531 -5.89 28.51 -23.01
C ALA A 531 -4.41 28.67 -23.40
N ASP A 532 -3.53 27.86 -22.81
CA ASP A 532 -2.11 27.79 -23.19
C ASP A 532 -1.91 26.94 -24.46
N TYR A 533 -2.62 25.80 -24.54
CA TYR A 533 -2.47 24.83 -25.61
C TYR A 533 -3.81 24.22 -26.03
N SER A 534 -4.22 24.42 -27.28
CA SER A 534 -5.53 24.01 -27.79
C SER A 534 -5.87 22.52 -27.68
N TYR A 535 -4.86 21.66 -27.49
CA TYR A 535 -5.02 20.21 -27.35
C TYR A 535 -5.26 19.76 -25.90
N LEU A 536 -5.22 20.68 -24.92
CA LEU A 536 -5.43 20.40 -23.50
C LEU A 536 -6.89 20.63 -23.11
N ILE A 537 -7.32 20.03 -21.99
CA ILE A 537 -8.67 20.20 -21.43
C ILE A 537 -8.77 21.59 -20.75
N PRO A 538 -9.88 22.33 -20.91
CA PRO A 538 -10.07 23.64 -20.28
C PRO A 538 -10.34 23.56 -18.77
N VAL A 539 -9.90 24.58 -18.02
CA VAL A 539 -10.12 24.68 -16.57
C VAL A 539 -10.94 25.92 -16.21
N ASP A 540 -12.04 25.73 -15.50
CA ASP A 540 -12.85 26.80 -14.93
C ASP A 540 -12.35 27.14 -13.52
N TYR A 541 -11.47 28.15 -13.39
CA TYR A 541 -10.86 28.52 -12.10
C TYR A 541 -11.47 29.77 -11.44
N LEU A 542 -12.46 30.43 -12.07
CA LEU A 542 -13.09 31.66 -11.56
C LEU A 542 -14.43 31.39 -10.86
N PRO A 543 -14.66 31.93 -9.64
CA PRO A 543 -13.82 32.87 -8.90
C PRO A 543 -12.65 32.20 -8.16
N VAL A 544 -11.54 32.91 -8.01
CA VAL A 544 -10.40 32.50 -7.15
C VAL A 544 -10.56 33.06 -5.74
N LEU A 545 -9.89 32.45 -4.75
CA LEU A 545 -9.80 33.03 -3.40
C LEU A 545 -8.68 34.07 -3.34
N GLU A 546 -9.01 35.29 -2.91
CA GLU A 546 -8.05 36.39 -2.77
C GLU A 546 -7.01 36.16 -1.67
N SER A 547 -7.41 35.42 -0.64
CA SER A 547 -6.54 35.02 0.47
C SER A 547 -6.87 33.60 0.92
N ASN A 548 -5.90 32.94 1.56
CA ASN A 548 -6.07 31.65 2.19
C ASN A 548 -6.67 31.75 3.60
N THR A 549 -7.00 32.95 4.10
CA THR A 549 -7.45 33.18 5.50
C THR A 549 -8.71 32.42 5.89
N SER A 550 -9.57 32.07 4.94
CA SER A 550 -10.75 31.21 5.17
C SER A 550 -10.43 29.72 5.19
N LEU A 551 -9.24 29.33 4.74
CA LEU A 551 -8.78 27.95 4.59
C LEU A 551 -7.73 27.54 5.63
N ILE A 552 -6.93 28.49 6.11
CA ILE A 552 -5.92 28.30 7.17
C ILE A 552 -6.39 28.92 8.49
N GLU A 553 -5.91 28.38 9.61
CA GLU A 553 -6.28 28.87 10.94
C GLU A 553 -5.23 29.86 11.47
N GLY A 554 -5.54 31.15 11.34
CA GLY A 554 -4.67 32.25 11.77
C GLY A 554 -3.32 32.26 11.05
N ASP A 555 -2.23 32.35 11.81
CA ASP A 555 -0.86 32.40 11.28
C ASP A 555 -0.25 31.00 11.08
N CYS A 556 -1.05 29.94 11.23
CA CYS A 556 -0.55 28.59 11.13
C CYS A 556 -0.39 28.12 9.68
N PRO A 557 0.63 27.29 9.40
CA PRO A 557 0.78 26.69 8.09
C PRO A 557 -0.41 25.83 7.69
N ALA A 558 -0.54 25.60 6.40
CA ALA A 558 -1.67 24.87 5.83
C ALA A 558 -1.82 23.48 6.46
N GLY A 559 -3.03 23.12 6.87
CA GLY A 559 -3.31 21.85 7.59
C GLY A 559 -2.99 21.85 9.09
N TRP A 560 -2.39 22.91 9.64
CA TRP A 560 -2.18 23.08 11.08
C TRP A 560 -3.31 23.90 11.69
N PHE A 561 -3.65 23.62 12.95
CA PHE A 561 -4.65 24.36 13.72
C PHE A 561 -4.00 25.17 14.83
N GLN A 562 -4.53 26.35 15.10
CA GLN A 562 -4.00 27.27 16.10
C GLN A 562 -4.65 27.00 17.47
N VAL A 563 -3.84 27.00 18.53
CA VAL A 563 -4.31 26.90 19.92
C VAL A 563 -3.54 27.86 20.81
N GLY A 564 -4.22 28.43 21.81
CA GLY A 564 -3.64 29.33 22.80
C GLY A 564 -4.06 30.80 22.64
N ASN A 565 -3.76 31.59 23.67
CA ASN A 565 -4.22 32.97 23.80
C ASN A 565 -3.07 33.97 23.61
N GLU A 566 -3.37 35.11 22.97
CA GLU A 566 -2.48 36.27 22.86
C GLU A 566 -1.06 35.92 22.39
N GLU A 567 -0.03 36.12 23.22
CA GLU A 567 1.39 35.87 22.88
C GLU A 567 1.79 34.39 22.87
N PHE A 568 0.95 33.47 23.39
CA PHE A 568 1.24 32.03 23.51
C PHE A 568 0.58 31.16 22.44
N LYS A 569 0.21 31.78 21.32
CA LYS A 569 -0.36 31.08 20.15
C LYS A 569 0.66 30.13 19.53
N SER A 570 0.30 28.86 19.43
CA SER A 570 1.12 27.83 18.78
C SER A 570 0.30 27.05 17.76
N CYS A 571 0.99 26.48 16.79
CA CYS A 571 0.38 25.70 15.72
C CYS A 571 0.54 24.22 16.02
N PHE A 572 -0.56 23.49 15.93
CA PHE A 572 -0.63 22.07 16.19
C PHE A 572 -1.04 21.30 14.94
N LEU A 573 -0.49 20.10 14.78
CA LEU A 573 -0.87 19.15 13.76
C LEU A 573 -1.27 17.86 14.44
N PHE A 574 -2.49 17.38 14.19
CA PHE A 574 -2.93 16.08 14.67
C PHE A 574 -2.52 15.00 13.68
N VAL A 575 -1.73 14.04 14.14
CA VAL A 575 -1.29 12.89 13.38
C VAL A 575 -2.05 11.65 13.87
N GLY A 576 -3.06 11.24 13.10
CA GLY A 576 -3.89 10.08 13.42
C GLY A 576 -3.18 8.73 13.24
N ALA A 577 -1.98 8.71 12.64
CA ALA A 577 -1.20 7.50 12.44
C ALA A 577 -0.63 6.99 13.77
N SER A 578 -0.81 5.70 14.06
CA SER A 578 -0.33 5.12 15.32
C SER A 578 1.14 4.73 15.25
N MET A 579 1.93 5.18 16.23
CA MET A 579 3.36 4.86 16.34
C MET A 579 3.83 4.82 17.79
N THR A 580 5.08 4.39 18.00
CA THR A 580 5.70 4.43 19.33
C THR A 580 6.05 5.86 19.71
N TYR A 581 6.26 6.11 21.00
CA TYR A 581 6.60 7.45 21.48
C TYR A 581 7.89 7.99 20.83
N ALA A 582 8.92 7.15 20.72
CA ALA A 582 10.20 7.54 20.13
C ALA A 582 10.03 7.94 18.65
N ASP A 583 9.26 7.16 17.89
CA ASP A 583 8.98 7.46 16.48
C ASP A 583 8.16 8.75 16.32
N ALA A 584 7.22 9.02 17.25
CA ALA A 584 6.41 10.24 17.24
C ALA A 584 7.28 11.49 17.46
N VAL A 585 8.23 11.41 18.39
CA VAL A 585 9.21 12.47 18.61
C VAL A 585 10.06 12.71 17.36
N GLU A 586 10.58 11.64 16.75
CA GLU A 586 11.36 11.72 15.50
C GLU A 586 10.52 12.34 14.36
N MET A 587 9.29 11.89 14.17
CA MET A 587 8.40 12.40 13.11
C MET A 587 8.13 13.90 13.28
N CYS A 588 7.82 14.37 14.50
CA CYS A 588 7.63 15.79 14.72
C CYS A 588 8.92 16.58 14.41
N GLN A 589 10.09 16.05 14.77
CA GLN A 589 11.37 16.70 14.46
C GLN A 589 11.66 16.80 12.96
N GLU A 590 11.35 15.75 12.20
CA GLU A 590 11.51 15.70 10.74
C GLU A 590 10.69 16.77 10.02
N ILE A 591 9.49 17.09 10.51
CA ILE A 591 8.63 18.14 9.96
C ILE A 591 8.88 19.53 10.57
N GLY A 592 10.01 19.72 11.28
CA GLY A 592 10.39 21.00 11.89
C GLY A 592 9.53 21.40 13.09
N ALA A 593 8.94 20.43 13.78
CA ALA A 593 8.09 20.57 14.94
C ALA A 593 8.66 19.77 16.14
N PHE A 594 7.94 19.76 17.25
CA PHE A 594 8.27 18.92 18.41
C PHE A 594 7.00 18.33 19.03
N LEU A 595 7.16 17.26 19.80
CA LEU A 595 6.04 16.70 20.57
C LEU A 595 5.68 17.69 21.70
N PRO A 596 4.42 18.15 21.81
CA PRO A 596 4.07 19.23 22.73
C PRO A 596 4.30 18.84 24.18
N ILE A 597 4.93 19.76 24.90
CA ILE A 597 5.18 19.61 26.33
C ILE A 597 3.99 20.23 27.07
N LEU A 598 3.13 19.39 27.65
CA LEU A 598 1.95 19.82 28.38
C LEU A 598 2.09 19.50 29.87
N ARG A 599 1.56 20.39 30.72
CA ARG A 599 1.37 20.18 32.16
C ARG A 599 -0.12 20.00 32.45
N ASN A 600 -0.46 19.44 33.61
CA ASN A 600 -1.84 19.22 34.03
C ASN A 600 -2.68 20.51 34.17
N ASP A 601 -2.02 21.67 34.26
CA ASP A 601 -2.61 23.00 34.37
C ASP A 601 -2.48 23.83 33.09
N ASP A 602 -2.02 23.23 31.98
CA ASP A 602 -1.85 23.94 30.71
C ASP A 602 -3.22 24.29 30.10
N ILE A 603 -3.45 25.58 29.86
CA ILE A 603 -4.71 26.09 29.28
C ILE A 603 -5.00 25.51 27.89
N ARG A 604 -3.96 25.08 27.14
CA ARG A 604 -4.07 24.53 25.78
C ARG A 604 -4.57 23.10 25.79
N GLN A 605 -4.40 22.37 26.89
CA GLN A 605 -4.69 20.95 27.04
C GLN A 605 -6.13 20.61 26.63
N LYS A 606 -7.11 21.36 27.16
CA LYS A 606 -8.53 21.13 26.89
C LYS A 606 -8.89 21.42 25.45
N GLU A 607 -8.37 22.51 24.89
CA GLU A 607 -8.64 22.89 23.50
C GLU A 607 -8.04 21.86 22.51
N ILE A 608 -6.81 21.39 22.76
CA ILE A 608 -6.19 20.32 21.94
C ILE A 608 -7.04 19.05 22.00
N ALA A 609 -7.46 18.64 23.20
CA ALA A 609 -8.29 17.45 23.39
C ALA A 609 -9.61 17.54 22.62
N ASP A 610 -10.33 18.67 22.75
CA ASP A 610 -11.59 18.94 22.04
C ASP A 610 -11.40 18.93 20.51
N ARG A 611 -10.30 19.50 20.00
CA ARG A 611 -9.98 19.48 18.55
C ARG A 611 -9.71 18.07 18.04
N VAL A 612 -8.92 17.29 18.77
CA VAL A 612 -8.61 15.89 18.41
C VAL A 612 -9.88 15.02 18.43
N ASP A 613 -10.74 15.17 19.44
CA ASP A 613 -12.02 14.47 19.51
C ASP A 613 -12.95 14.84 18.35
N ASN A 614 -12.99 16.12 17.97
CA ASN A 614 -13.73 16.59 16.81
C ASN A 614 -13.19 16.01 15.50
N PHE A 615 -11.87 15.98 15.30
CA PHE A 615 -11.26 15.34 14.11
C PHE A 615 -11.57 13.85 14.06
N GLY A 616 -11.54 13.16 15.20
CA GLY A 616 -11.93 11.76 15.32
C GLY A 616 -13.36 11.49 14.81
N LYS A 617 -14.32 12.33 15.19
CA LYS A 617 -15.74 12.20 14.84
C LYS A 617 -16.08 12.71 13.44
N ALA A 618 -15.50 13.83 13.03
CA ALA A 618 -15.80 14.50 11.77
C ALA A 618 -15.33 13.69 10.56
N TYR A 619 -14.24 12.92 10.71
CA TYR A 619 -13.59 12.21 9.61
C TYR A 619 -13.79 10.69 9.70
N MET A 620 -14.99 10.29 10.11
CA MET A 620 -15.48 8.92 9.96
C MET A 620 -16.27 8.80 8.66
N ALA A 621 -15.92 7.84 7.82
CA ALA A 621 -16.74 7.53 6.66
C ALA A 621 -18.12 7.03 7.11
N GLU A 622 -19.18 7.28 6.32
CA GLU A 622 -20.54 6.86 6.66
C GLU A 622 -20.62 5.35 6.95
N ILE A 623 -19.88 4.56 6.18
CA ILE A 623 -19.77 3.11 6.35
C ILE A 623 -19.16 2.72 7.71
N GLU A 624 -18.24 3.53 8.25
CA GLU A 624 -17.61 3.27 9.56
C GLU A 624 -18.58 3.57 10.72
N ARG A 625 -19.57 4.45 10.54
CA ARG A 625 -20.54 4.82 11.61
C ARG A 625 -21.42 3.64 12.03
N TYR A 626 -21.70 2.73 11.10
CA TYR A 626 -22.57 1.57 11.33
C TYR A 626 -21.79 0.31 11.70
N ASN A 627 -20.46 0.36 11.73
CA ASN A 627 -19.62 -0.79 12.03
C ASN A 627 -19.36 -0.90 13.55
N THR A 628 -19.48 -2.10 14.10
CA THR A 628 -19.33 -2.40 15.54
C THR A 628 -17.96 -1.98 16.11
N TYR A 629 -16.95 -1.85 15.25
CA TYR A 629 -15.59 -1.43 15.61
C TYR A 629 -15.28 0.04 15.27
N GLY A 630 -16.24 0.82 14.75
CA GLY A 630 -15.99 2.20 14.26
C GLY A 630 -15.75 3.23 15.37
N LEU A 631 -16.40 3.08 16.52
CA LEU A 631 -16.37 4.09 17.59
C LEU A 631 -15.24 3.81 18.60
N SER A 632 -14.08 4.47 18.45
CA SER A 632 -13.21 4.68 19.61
C SER A 632 -13.79 5.85 20.40
N TYR A 633 -14.35 5.58 21.58
CA TYR A 633 -14.97 6.61 22.44
C TYR A 633 -13.96 7.62 23.02
N ASP A 634 -12.68 7.32 22.94
CA ASP A 634 -11.57 8.17 23.36
C ASP A 634 -10.37 7.93 22.44
N ILE A 635 -9.62 8.98 22.11
CA ILE A 635 -8.40 8.92 21.29
C ILE A 635 -7.24 9.30 22.20
N PRO A 636 -6.52 8.31 22.78
CA PRO A 636 -5.31 8.58 23.53
C PRO A 636 -4.20 9.03 22.58
N ILE A 637 -3.61 10.21 22.84
CA ILE A 637 -2.53 10.78 22.02
C ILE A 637 -1.23 10.91 22.81
N TRP A 638 -0.08 10.71 22.16
CA TRP A 638 1.23 10.98 22.77
C TRP A 638 1.43 12.48 23.00
N ILE A 639 1.98 12.80 24.17
CA ILE A 639 2.45 14.14 24.55
C ILE A 639 3.77 14.02 25.32
N ALA A 640 4.59 15.07 25.30
CA ALA A 640 5.74 15.14 26.19
C ALA A 640 5.30 15.66 27.56
N SER A 641 5.89 15.11 28.62
CA SER A 641 5.69 15.60 29.99
C SER A 641 6.99 15.57 30.76
N VAL A 642 7.21 16.62 31.56
CA VAL A 642 8.44 16.83 32.35
C VAL A 642 8.40 16.04 33.66
N THR A 643 7.23 15.52 34.05
CA THR A 643 7.01 14.91 35.38
C THR A 643 7.05 13.37 35.37
N LEU A 644 7.36 12.75 34.22
CA LEU A 644 7.26 11.31 34.04
C LEU A 644 8.60 10.58 34.21
N PRO A 645 8.61 9.38 34.81
CA PRO A 645 9.81 8.56 34.94
C PRO A 645 10.31 8.10 33.57
N SER A 646 11.63 7.82 33.46
CA SER A 646 12.31 7.55 32.18
C SER A 646 11.85 6.31 31.40
N ASN A 647 11.03 5.44 32.00
CA ASN A 647 10.50 4.23 31.39
C ASN A 647 9.01 4.34 30.98
N GLN A 648 8.36 5.47 31.28
CA GLN A 648 6.97 5.72 30.93
C GLN A 648 6.85 6.98 30.10
N CYS A 649 5.91 6.95 29.15
CA CYS A 649 5.66 8.04 28.24
C CYS A 649 4.30 8.67 28.51
N GLY A 650 4.21 9.98 28.29
CA GLY A 650 3.02 10.77 28.59
C GLY A 650 1.98 10.63 27.49
N TRP A 651 0.74 10.41 27.88
CA TRP A 651 -0.38 10.42 26.94
C TRP A 651 -1.50 11.32 27.47
N MET A 652 -2.33 11.81 26.56
CA MET A 652 -3.51 12.61 26.87
C MET A 652 -4.76 11.98 26.26
N SER A 653 -5.85 11.95 27.02
CA SER A 653 -7.19 11.56 26.56
C SER A 653 -7.84 12.68 25.76
N SER A 654 -8.30 12.43 24.53
CA SER A 654 -9.04 13.41 23.73
C SER A 654 -10.38 13.78 24.35
N ARG A 655 -10.99 12.89 25.15
CA ARG A 655 -12.33 13.11 25.73
C ARG A 655 -12.30 13.83 27.07
N THR A 656 -11.37 13.46 27.93
CA THR A 656 -11.30 14.00 29.31
C THR A 656 -10.23 15.06 29.47
N ALA A 657 -9.38 15.24 28.44
CA ALA A 657 -8.15 16.00 28.51
C ALA A 657 -7.17 15.47 29.58
N SER A 658 -7.45 14.36 30.27
CA SER A 658 -6.58 13.87 31.34
C SER A 658 -5.23 13.38 30.81
N ILE A 659 -4.17 13.68 31.55
CA ILE A 659 -2.80 13.23 31.24
C ILE A 659 -2.48 12.04 32.14
N GLY A 660 -1.85 11.02 31.55
CA GLY A 660 -1.41 9.84 32.27
C GLY A 660 -0.10 9.29 31.73
N GLU A 661 0.29 8.14 32.27
CA GLU A 661 1.50 7.41 31.90
C GLU A 661 1.13 6.15 31.10
N GLN A 662 1.96 5.79 30.13
CA GLN A 662 1.78 4.57 29.33
C GLN A 662 3.14 4.01 28.86
N ASN A 663 3.15 2.71 28.52
CA ASN A 663 4.32 2.07 27.91
C ASN A 663 4.65 2.75 26.56
N CYS A 664 5.87 3.26 26.44
CA CYS A 664 6.38 3.98 25.27
C CYS A 664 6.34 3.18 23.95
N ASN A 665 6.31 1.84 24.04
CA ASN A 665 6.25 0.94 22.88
C ASN A 665 4.81 0.71 22.39
N ASN A 666 3.80 1.24 23.07
CA ASN A 666 2.43 1.17 22.57
C ASN A 666 2.28 2.02 21.31
N LEU A 667 1.33 1.64 20.46
CA LEU A 667 1.02 2.38 19.24
C LEU A 667 -0.14 3.34 19.52
N LEU A 668 0.15 4.64 19.55
CA LEU A 668 -0.85 5.70 19.68
C LEU A 668 -0.68 6.77 18.60
N PRO A 669 -1.77 7.47 18.22
CA PRO A 669 -1.68 8.75 17.52
C PRO A 669 -1.03 9.82 18.40
N PHE A 670 -0.73 10.99 17.82
CA PHE A 670 -0.02 12.06 18.52
C PHE A 670 -0.30 13.43 17.88
N VAL A 671 0.21 14.47 18.53
CA VAL A 671 0.15 15.85 18.04
C VAL A 671 1.57 16.41 17.94
N CYS A 672 1.83 17.24 16.94
CA CYS A 672 3.08 18.00 16.85
C CYS A 672 2.81 19.48 17.07
N GLU A 673 3.76 20.21 17.64
CA GLU A 673 3.70 21.64 17.94
C GLU A 673 4.84 22.40 17.22
N LYS A 674 4.51 23.55 16.63
CA LYS A 674 5.50 24.51 16.12
C LYS A 674 5.04 25.95 16.32
N GLY A 675 5.99 26.89 16.33
CA GLY A 675 5.70 28.32 16.44
C GLY A 675 5.07 28.89 15.15
N PRO A 676 4.22 29.93 15.26
CA PRO A 676 3.51 30.54 14.13
C PRO A 676 4.42 31.32 13.15
N ASN A 677 5.64 31.71 13.58
CA ASN A 677 6.64 32.34 12.72
C ASN A 677 8.01 31.68 12.93
N LEU A 678 8.44 30.87 11.96
CA LEU A 678 9.77 30.28 11.95
C LEU A 678 10.76 31.24 11.29
N THR A 679 11.48 32.02 12.09
CA THR A 679 12.87 32.34 11.72
C THR A 679 13.77 31.24 12.28
N GLU A 680 14.71 30.78 11.46
CA GLU A 680 15.66 29.68 11.74
C GLU A 680 16.38 29.83 13.09
N ASN A 681 16.52 31.07 13.58
CA ASN A 681 17.15 31.44 14.84
C ASN A 681 16.34 31.04 16.10
N THR A 682 15.02 30.90 16.02
CA THR A 682 14.17 30.54 17.18
C THR A 682 14.23 29.05 17.50
N ILE A 683 14.37 28.19 16.47
CA ILE A 683 14.60 26.74 16.66
C ILE A 683 15.98 26.48 17.28
N LEU A 684 17.02 27.19 16.81
CA LEU A 684 18.39 27.05 17.31
C LEU A 684 18.54 27.49 18.77
N SER A 685 17.77 28.48 19.21
CA SER A 685 17.76 28.94 20.61
C SER A 685 17.02 27.97 21.54
N PHE A 686 15.90 27.37 21.09
CA PHE A 686 15.24 26.28 21.83
C PHE A 686 16.08 24.99 21.89
N LYS A 687 16.72 24.60 20.77
CA LYS A 687 17.67 23.46 20.74
C LYS A 687 18.84 23.66 21.72
N ARG A 688 19.32 24.90 21.88
CA ARG A 688 20.37 25.24 22.87
C ARG A 688 19.88 25.23 24.31
N MET A 689 18.63 25.61 24.59
CA MET A 689 18.07 25.56 25.95
C MET A 689 17.75 24.13 26.42
N PHE A 690 17.23 23.28 25.53
CA PHE A 690 16.72 21.95 25.92
C PHE A 690 17.56 20.78 25.43
N GLY A 691 18.59 21.00 24.59
CA GLY A 691 19.48 19.93 24.09
C GLY A 691 20.25 19.17 25.18
N ALA A 692 20.34 19.72 26.40
CA ALA A 692 20.90 19.01 27.55
C ALA A 692 19.95 17.95 28.16
N TRP A 693 18.66 17.98 27.83
CA TRP A 693 17.62 17.13 28.45
C TRP A 693 17.12 15.99 27.54
N PHE A 694 17.41 16.05 26.24
CA PHE A 694 16.94 15.07 25.24
C PHE A 694 18.01 14.05 24.79
N ASN A 695 19.21 14.06 25.37
CA ASN A 695 20.21 13.01 25.15
C ASN A 695 20.07 11.92 26.22
N PRO A 696 19.51 10.73 25.92
CA PRO A 696 19.82 9.56 26.74
C PRO A 696 21.30 9.26 26.54
N SER A 697 22.11 9.50 27.58
CA SER A 697 23.52 9.12 27.57
C SER A 697 23.68 7.62 27.22
N PRO A 698 24.55 7.22 26.29
CA PRO A 698 24.94 5.82 26.15
C PRO A 698 25.91 5.50 27.29
N THR A 699 25.40 4.95 28.39
CA THR A 699 26.24 4.41 29.47
C THR A 699 25.97 2.93 29.67
N ALA A 700 26.67 2.09 28.90
CA ALA A 700 27.14 0.79 29.36
C ALA A 700 28.19 0.23 28.39
N ASN A 701 29.37 -0.07 28.95
CA ASN A 701 30.49 -0.86 28.41
C ASN A 701 31.72 -0.07 27.95
N ASN A 702 32.51 0.33 28.95
CA ASN A 702 33.98 0.31 28.84
C ASN A 702 34.55 -0.09 30.20
N PHE A 703 34.47 -1.39 30.51
CA PHE A 703 35.32 -1.98 31.53
C PHE A 703 36.73 -2.13 30.97
N LYS A 704 37.65 -1.41 31.62
CA LYS A 704 39.10 -1.52 31.46
C LYS A 704 39.56 -2.97 31.58
N HIS A 705 40.29 -3.45 30.58
CA HIS A 705 41.37 -4.42 30.80
C HIS A 705 42.54 -4.11 29.84
N SER A 706 43.61 -3.60 30.42
CA SER A 706 45.01 -3.82 29.99
C SER A 706 45.84 -3.70 31.27
N PRO A 707 46.83 -4.58 31.46
CA PRO A 707 48.16 -4.26 30.98
C PRO A 707 48.44 -4.80 29.58
#